data_AF-A0A084G9P7-F1
#
_entry.id   AF-A0A084G9P7-F1
#
_cell.length_a   1.000
_cell.length_b   1.000
_cell.length_c   1.000
_cell.angle_alpha   90.00
_cell.angle_beta   90.00
_cell.angle_gamma   90.00
#
_symmetry.space_group_name_H-M   'P 1'
#
loop_
_entity.id
_entity.type
_entity.pdbx_description
1 polymer ?
#
loop_
_entity_poly.entity_id
_entity_poly.type
_entity_poly.pdbx_seq_one_letter_code
_entity_poly.pdbx_strand_id
1 'polypeptide(L)'
;MAMPSPPRWSTNIPLGGHWLYRAISILLTVLTVLTPCVSADPPTALPQRATENDLKWQPALDYDRDGCYNVPAIDAEGNISEGLDPNFTTGPADCRDESDLDNSNAYSRQRCNSGWCVYLYGYYFEKDVAIEHVANPGHRHDWEHIVVWVKDDKAEYVGASAHGSYSLRPADEVRWDGTHPKIVYHKDGGSTHAFRFGNTDDDNVENHKGVWVRSPLVSYNGFPDGIRDQLFAYDFGAATIAFKDETFASNLEKAMPKIPVSQDCSQWGACHTEFGDAFLFDYGLDEGSPGTPDIPPPPQTPLPKIRVLPLGDSLTFGVLSTDGNGYRRQLHQLLVSGSDNEVDFVGSQESGTMTDNQHEGYPGATIAQITQHARNVLYMRPNVILIHAGTNDLHKNVDVAGAPTRLGSLIDLATDECPDATVLVAQIIMAVDSSVEADRAAFNEAVVEVVASRQSAGKNVMIADMSQTLARSDFVDGLHPNNGGYDKMAAVWYETIQAANKLGWMKDPVAPGNAPPADVTPTCPNGYAWLNMGEVGTGINYGMTIKWQNQGRFADGVGGANAGNVILADIDGDGLDDYILVGANGALNVWINNRDPAHPWRNVGEIAVGVDGASPQNVILADVDGDGRVDYLRVDADGAVQAWINTCNSPVSRRRGRELPGGRLARRGVFCPINNPAHLKWTRAGLIIPHYDGASRDAVLFADTTGDGRADYLLVSDAGAVRAVSLQGDIMNPTRVNHGIIAVGVGNANRDNVRFADIDGDGRADYLLVGEKGDISAWQNTGPVGQPVWKKLGTIAVGVDGGQRENVRLANVNNDRRADYLIMNPSTGALDAWLNMPDLEVVGPNVRLADIDGDGRDDYLYMDAVGGIRAWLNRGFVDHPDWVSIGLIAPGVPGGSRERIRLADMDGDGRDDYLVVADNGAVTAWFNKGYTDHPAWNSAGVIAVGVDGATLNNVRFADIDGDGRADYCVIWNDGSVSAWLNKGDARSPTWENQGKIAVGVDGSARDNVFLEDLNGDGKADYLMVTDKGAIYGWLNTGTDPKNIVWKNQGMVASGVSGATRQNIRFGNLDADGKFDYWLIDDANSTQQTVSKILQQLRSLLSNATALENRYGLRPFTQEMARMGDKFTSSDTISGRRLLHFNKPYEDLSARIQNLKISPLNCTRWVVKDKDSFNGLITDISYFVDRLHKLVPDTSSNFTCTMMEEDFSEDLRTNKLKLVCDASRSRADIYSQGCHAKSANKVPIKDP
;
A
#
# COMPACT_ATOMS: atom_id res chain seq x y z
N MET A 1 2.52 -63.20 30.12
CA MET A 1 2.38 -64.04 28.92
C MET A 1 1.26 -65.06 29.12
N ALA A 2 0.20 -65.08 28.31
CA ALA A 2 -0.49 -63.88 27.83
C ALA A 2 -1.28 -63.18 28.97
N MET A 3 -1.34 -63.80 30.16
CA MET A 3 -1.62 -63.16 31.45
C MET A 3 -0.83 -61.84 31.67
N PRO A 4 -1.31 -60.90 32.54
CA PRO A 4 -2.55 -60.94 33.35
C PRO A 4 -3.37 -59.63 33.55
N SER A 5 -4.69 -59.75 33.37
CA SER A 5 -5.78 -59.54 34.38
C SER A 5 -6.20 -58.14 34.95
N PRO A 6 -7.50 -57.96 35.36
CA PRO A 6 -8.09 -56.67 35.81
C PRO A 6 -8.87 -56.66 37.18
N PRO A 7 -9.26 -55.46 37.67
CA PRO A 7 -10.63 -55.11 38.08
C PRO A 7 -11.20 -53.96 37.18
N ARG A 8 -12.48 -53.54 37.12
CA ARG A 8 -13.69 -53.49 38.01
C ARG A 8 -13.70 -52.31 39.01
N TRP A 9 -14.81 -51.61 39.26
CA TRP A 9 -16.26 -51.92 39.13
C TRP A 9 -17.03 -50.85 38.30
N SER A 10 -18.33 -50.58 38.46
CA SER A 10 -19.53 -51.24 37.88
C SER A 10 -20.67 -50.16 37.72
N THR A 11 -21.95 -50.33 37.34
CA THR A 11 -22.92 -51.42 37.02
C THR A 11 -24.09 -50.77 36.22
N ASN A 12 -24.67 -51.32 35.13
CA ASN A 12 -25.68 -52.41 34.98
C ASN A 12 -27.13 -51.98 35.38
N ILE A 13 -28.25 -52.20 34.65
CA ILE A 13 -28.72 -53.24 33.69
C ILE A 13 -29.64 -52.62 32.56
N PRO A 14 -29.89 -53.27 31.38
CA PRO A 14 -30.42 -52.63 30.15
C PRO A 14 -31.74 -53.23 29.54
N LEU A 15 -32.01 -52.91 28.25
CA LEU A 15 -33.04 -53.40 27.28
C LEU A 15 -34.39 -52.62 27.24
N GLY A 16 -35.01 -52.30 26.08
CA GLY A 16 -34.53 -52.30 24.69
C GLY A 16 -35.63 -52.32 23.59
N GLY A 17 -35.58 -51.39 22.61
CA GLY A 17 -36.13 -51.59 21.24
C GLY A 17 -37.42 -50.87 20.78
N HIS A 18 -37.32 -50.24 19.59
CA HIS A 18 -38.27 -50.25 18.45
C HIS A 18 -39.39 -49.18 18.19
N TRP A 19 -39.30 -48.59 16.97
CA TRP A 19 -40.32 -48.08 16.02
C TRP A 19 -41.16 -46.78 16.27
N LEU A 20 -40.63 -45.66 15.73
CA LEU A 20 -41.17 -44.85 14.60
C LEU A 20 -42.59 -44.16 14.59
N TYR A 21 -42.55 -42.87 14.19
CA TYR A 21 -43.54 -42.01 13.49
C TYR A 21 -44.80 -41.40 14.15
N ARG A 22 -44.70 -40.08 14.35
CA ARG A 22 -45.64 -38.97 14.01
C ARG A 22 -47.17 -39.19 14.00
N ALA A 23 -47.87 -38.35 14.78
CA ALA A 23 -49.00 -37.54 14.32
C ALA A 23 -49.10 -36.25 15.16
N ILE A 24 -49.79 -35.20 14.67
CA ILE A 24 -49.89 -33.87 15.28
C ILE A 24 -51.36 -33.56 15.64
N SER A 25 -51.62 -33.08 16.87
CA SER A 25 -52.44 -31.86 17.18
C SER A 25 -53.13 -31.87 18.56
N ILE A 26 -53.00 -30.72 19.24
CA ILE A 26 -53.99 -30.04 20.11
C ILE A 26 -54.50 -30.77 21.36
N LEU A 27 -54.28 -30.14 22.53
CA LEU A 27 -55.26 -30.12 23.62
C LEU A 27 -55.24 -28.75 24.31
N LEU A 28 -56.42 -28.22 24.67
CA LEU A 28 -56.53 -27.08 25.60
C LEU A 28 -56.34 -27.57 27.04
N THR A 29 -55.63 -26.81 27.87
CA THR A 29 -56.05 -26.65 29.27
C THR A 29 -55.68 -25.27 29.82
N VAL A 30 -56.51 -24.76 30.73
CA VAL A 30 -56.22 -23.56 31.53
C VAL A 30 -55.08 -23.86 32.51
N LEU A 31 -54.18 -22.89 32.72
CA LEU A 31 -53.24 -22.92 33.84
C LEU A 31 -53.40 -21.68 34.73
N THR A 32 -53.28 -21.89 36.03
CA THR A 32 -53.30 -20.85 37.05
C THR A 32 -52.10 -19.93 36.95
N VAL A 33 -52.29 -18.62 37.15
CA VAL A 33 -51.17 -17.67 37.27
C VAL A 33 -50.38 -17.98 38.53
N LEU A 34 -49.19 -18.54 38.36
CA LEU A 34 -48.10 -18.41 39.31
C LEU A 34 -47.33 -17.16 38.90
N THR A 35 -47.38 -16.12 39.73
CA THR A 35 -46.47 -14.98 39.61
C THR A 35 -45.05 -15.44 39.95
N PRO A 36 -44.08 -15.32 39.03
CA PRO A 36 -42.67 -15.47 39.39
C PRO A 36 -42.29 -14.38 40.40
N CYS A 37 -41.42 -14.70 41.34
CA CYS A 37 -40.72 -13.68 42.12
C CYS A 37 -39.61 -13.12 41.21
N VAL A 38 -39.93 -12.08 40.46
CA VAL A 38 -38.95 -11.28 39.74
C VAL A 38 -38.29 -10.37 40.77
N SER A 39 -36.96 -10.42 40.88
CA SER A 39 -36.22 -9.35 41.57
C SER A 39 -36.32 -8.10 40.70
N ALA A 40 -36.56 -6.93 41.27
CA ALA A 40 -36.54 -5.70 40.50
C ALA A 40 -35.08 -5.36 40.19
N ASP A 41 -34.73 -5.30 38.90
CA ASP A 41 -33.41 -4.84 38.46
C ASP A 41 -33.25 -3.34 38.82
N PRO A 42 -32.03 -2.86 39.13
CA PRO A 42 -31.80 -1.46 39.45
C PRO A 42 -32.15 -0.52 38.27
N PRO A 43 -32.59 0.73 38.53
CA PRO A 43 -32.97 1.68 37.50
C PRO A 43 -31.77 2.10 36.63
N THR A 44 -32.05 2.64 35.45
CA THR A 44 -30.99 2.97 34.47
C THR A 44 -30.11 4.13 34.95
N ALA A 45 -28.79 3.99 34.85
CA ALA A 45 -27.85 5.00 35.31
C ALA A 45 -28.04 6.36 34.64
N LEU A 46 -28.03 7.42 35.45
CA LEU A 46 -27.95 8.79 34.97
C LEU A 46 -26.61 9.02 34.25
N PRO A 47 -26.60 9.77 33.12
CA PRO A 47 -25.37 10.12 32.43
C PRO A 47 -24.47 10.98 33.32
N GLN A 48 -23.15 10.82 33.18
CA GLN A 48 -22.17 11.59 33.92
C GLN A 48 -22.35 13.10 33.69
N ARG A 49 -22.62 13.83 34.77
CA ARG A 49 -22.86 15.28 34.79
C ARG A 49 -22.27 15.85 36.07
N ALA A 50 -20.95 16.02 36.06
CA ALA A 50 -20.16 16.44 37.21
C ALA A 50 -19.25 17.62 36.87
N THR A 51 -18.83 18.39 37.89
CA THR A 51 -17.83 19.45 37.67
C THR A 51 -16.43 18.87 37.52
N GLU A 52 -15.51 19.60 36.89
CA GLU A 52 -14.09 19.21 36.74
C GLU A 52 -13.47 18.81 38.09
N ASN A 53 -13.75 19.57 39.15
CA ASN A 53 -13.23 19.28 40.49
C ASN A 53 -13.90 18.07 41.14
N ASP A 54 -15.22 17.90 40.95
CA ASP A 54 -15.93 16.71 41.45
C ASP A 54 -15.39 15.42 40.80
N LEU A 55 -15.05 15.45 39.51
CA LEU A 55 -14.39 14.34 38.82
C LEU A 55 -12.95 14.14 39.31
N LYS A 56 -12.16 15.22 39.39
CA LYS A 56 -10.75 15.20 39.79
C LYS A 56 -10.51 14.48 41.11
N TRP A 57 -11.37 14.73 42.12
CA TRP A 57 -11.22 14.16 43.46
C TRP A 57 -12.10 12.92 43.71
N GLN A 58 -12.77 12.38 42.67
CA GLN A 58 -13.67 11.23 42.79
C GLN A 58 -12.91 10.00 43.35
N PRO A 59 -13.44 9.30 44.36
CA PRO A 59 -12.87 8.05 44.85
C PRO A 59 -12.83 6.95 43.78
N ALA A 60 -11.73 6.21 43.77
CA ALA A 60 -11.62 4.97 43.00
C ALA A 60 -11.92 3.79 43.93
N LEU A 61 -12.88 2.94 43.54
CA LEU A 61 -13.44 1.91 44.40
C LEU A 61 -12.97 0.49 44.05
N ASP A 62 -12.92 -0.35 45.08
CA ASP A 62 -13.05 -1.79 44.96
C ASP A 62 -14.04 -2.34 46.01
N TYR A 63 -14.37 -3.62 45.92
CA TYR A 63 -15.40 -4.25 46.75
C TYR A 63 -14.91 -5.62 47.23
N ASP A 64 -14.78 -5.82 48.53
CA ASP A 64 -14.56 -7.16 49.09
C ASP A 64 -15.74 -8.08 48.69
N ARG A 65 -15.51 -9.39 48.50
CA ARG A 65 -16.53 -10.33 47.95
C ARG A 65 -17.81 -10.53 48.79
N ASP A 66 -17.98 -9.83 49.90
CA ASP A 66 -19.13 -9.93 50.80
C ASP A 66 -20.24 -8.88 50.54
N GLY A 67 -19.91 -7.74 49.93
CA GLY A 67 -20.86 -6.66 49.61
C GLY A 67 -21.41 -6.66 48.19
N CYS A 68 -22.56 -6.00 48.03
CA CYS A 68 -23.13 -5.59 46.74
C CYS A 68 -22.25 -4.55 46.00
N TYR A 69 -22.49 -4.33 44.72
CA TYR A 69 -22.01 -3.14 44.02
C TYR A 69 -22.93 -1.93 44.24
N ASN A 70 -22.41 -0.72 43.99
CA ASN A 70 -23.23 0.48 44.00
C ASN A 70 -24.01 0.61 42.69
N VAL A 71 -25.28 0.99 42.78
CA VAL A 71 -26.18 1.09 41.61
C VAL A 71 -26.87 2.47 41.59
N PRO A 72 -27.62 2.82 40.54
CA PRO A 72 -28.38 4.06 40.50
C PRO A 72 -29.52 4.04 41.52
N ALA A 73 -29.64 5.11 42.30
CA ALA A 73 -30.77 5.30 43.19
C ALA A 73 -32.02 5.78 42.42
N ILE A 74 -31.84 6.41 41.26
CA ILE A 74 -32.89 6.98 40.40
C ILE A 74 -32.42 7.04 38.93
N ASP A 75 -33.34 6.89 37.98
CA ASP A 75 -33.08 7.11 36.54
C ASP A 75 -33.48 8.52 36.04
N ALA A 76 -33.43 8.73 34.72
CA ALA A 76 -33.77 10.01 34.07
C ALA A 76 -35.29 10.26 33.97
N GLU A 77 -36.10 9.22 34.10
CA GLU A 77 -37.56 9.25 34.09
C GLU A 77 -38.15 9.50 35.49
N GLY A 78 -37.35 9.26 36.54
CA GLY A 78 -37.72 9.46 37.94
C GLY A 78 -38.09 8.18 38.70
N ASN A 79 -37.81 6.99 38.14
CA ASN A 79 -38.03 5.73 38.82
C ASN A 79 -36.89 5.49 39.82
N ILE A 80 -37.23 5.18 41.07
CA ILE A 80 -36.29 4.98 42.18
C ILE A 80 -36.12 3.48 42.44
N SER A 81 -34.90 3.02 42.74
CA SER A 81 -34.63 1.60 43.04
C SER A 81 -35.52 1.11 44.18
N GLU A 82 -36.24 -0.01 43.95
CA GLU A 82 -37.05 -0.65 44.98
C GLU A 82 -36.19 -1.27 46.10
N GLY A 83 -34.89 -1.45 45.85
CA GLY A 83 -33.95 -2.15 46.72
C GLY A 83 -34.24 -3.65 46.85
N LEU A 84 -33.39 -4.35 47.59
CA LEU A 84 -33.50 -5.79 47.79
C LEU A 84 -33.93 -6.11 49.23
N ASP A 85 -34.52 -7.29 49.42
CA ASP A 85 -34.90 -7.74 50.77
C ASP A 85 -33.65 -8.32 51.48
N PRO A 86 -33.20 -7.74 52.61
CA PRO A 86 -32.10 -8.32 53.37
C PRO A 86 -32.48 -9.65 54.04
N ASN A 87 -33.78 -9.96 54.22
CA ASN A 87 -34.22 -11.14 54.96
C ASN A 87 -33.79 -12.46 54.30
N PHE A 88 -33.11 -13.31 55.09
CA PHE A 88 -32.65 -14.65 54.69
C PHE A 88 -31.70 -14.73 53.48
N THR A 89 -31.15 -13.61 53.01
CA THR A 89 -30.20 -13.54 51.88
C THR A 89 -29.00 -14.47 52.08
N THR A 90 -28.35 -14.85 50.96
CA THR A 90 -27.30 -15.88 50.88
C THR A 90 -25.99 -15.31 50.33
N GLY A 91 -25.51 -14.23 50.93
CA GLY A 91 -24.43 -13.38 50.40
C GLY A 91 -24.95 -12.33 49.40
N PRO A 92 -24.04 -11.70 48.62
CA PRO A 92 -24.36 -10.63 47.67
C PRO A 92 -24.59 -11.12 46.23
N ALA A 93 -24.81 -12.42 46.00
CA ALA A 93 -24.84 -13.03 44.66
C ALA A 93 -26.04 -12.61 43.77
N ASP A 94 -26.91 -11.76 44.29
CA ASP A 94 -28.11 -11.17 43.70
C ASP A 94 -28.05 -9.63 43.66
N CYS A 95 -26.87 -9.04 43.88
CA CYS A 95 -26.59 -7.59 43.82
C CYS A 95 -25.10 -7.29 43.50
N ARG A 96 -24.43 -8.25 42.85
CA ARG A 96 -23.00 -8.23 42.58
C ARG A 96 -22.67 -9.04 41.33
N ASP A 97 -23.38 -8.80 40.23
CA ASP A 97 -22.99 -9.28 38.90
C ASP A 97 -22.27 -8.19 38.08
N GLU A 98 -21.87 -8.48 36.83
CA GLU A 98 -21.18 -7.49 35.99
C GLU A 98 -22.11 -6.36 35.51
N SER A 99 -23.42 -6.64 35.39
CA SER A 99 -24.46 -5.68 35.00
C SER A 99 -24.69 -4.64 36.09
N ASP A 100 -24.74 -5.05 37.37
CA ASP A 100 -24.81 -4.14 38.53
C ASP A 100 -23.63 -3.15 38.55
N LEU A 101 -22.46 -3.58 38.07
CA LEU A 101 -21.24 -2.76 38.04
C LEU A 101 -21.20 -1.81 36.83
N ASP A 102 -21.65 -2.27 35.65
CA ASP A 102 -21.77 -1.45 34.44
C ASP A 102 -22.95 -0.46 34.49
N ASN A 103 -24.03 -0.80 35.20
CA ASN A 103 -25.14 0.10 35.53
C ASN A 103 -24.95 0.63 36.96
N SER A 104 -24.03 1.58 37.14
CA SER A 104 -23.71 2.18 38.43
C SER A 104 -23.67 3.72 38.37
N ASN A 105 -23.98 4.39 39.48
CA ASN A 105 -23.79 5.85 39.63
C ASN A 105 -23.03 6.18 40.92
N ALA A 106 -22.27 7.27 40.85
CA ALA A 106 -21.81 8.01 42.02
C ALA A 106 -22.49 9.39 42.02
N TYR A 107 -22.70 9.96 43.20
CA TYR A 107 -23.31 11.27 43.36
C TYR A 107 -22.39 12.17 44.19
N SER A 108 -22.30 13.48 43.91
CA SER A 108 -21.48 14.39 44.73
C SER A 108 -22.16 15.72 45.08
N ARG A 109 -21.71 16.31 46.19
CA ARG A 109 -21.90 17.72 46.51
C ARG A 109 -20.60 18.29 47.08
N GLN A 110 -20.14 19.40 46.52
CA GLN A 110 -18.99 20.10 47.04
C GLN A 110 -19.41 21.34 47.85
N ARG A 111 -18.51 21.86 48.69
CA ARG A 111 -18.65 23.18 49.33
C ARG A 111 -17.28 23.81 49.51
N CYS A 112 -17.14 25.08 49.17
CA CYS A 112 -15.89 25.81 49.30
C CYS A 112 -16.09 27.07 50.16
N ASN A 113 -15.38 27.18 51.28
CA ASN A 113 -15.27 28.42 52.06
C ASN A 113 -13.98 28.43 52.91
N SER A 114 -13.56 29.62 53.36
CA SER A 114 -12.37 29.83 54.20
C SER A 114 -11.05 29.21 53.70
N GLY A 115 -10.88 29.10 52.39
CA GLY A 115 -9.68 28.52 51.76
C GLY A 115 -9.66 27.00 51.65
N TRP A 116 -10.75 26.34 52.03
CA TRP A 116 -10.96 24.90 51.85
C TRP A 116 -12.08 24.65 50.83
N CYS A 117 -11.94 23.58 50.06
CA CYS A 117 -13.03 22.94 49.32
C CYS A 117 -13.18 21.51 49.83
N VAL A 118 -14.41 21.06 50.01
CA VAL A 118 -14.72 19.69 50.43
C VAL A 118 -15.68 19.06 49.44
N TYR A 119 -15.40 17.82 49.05
CA TYR A 119 -16.17 17.05 48.06
C TYR A 119 -16.73 15.84 48.78
N LEU A 120 -18.06 15.76 48.95
CA LEU A 120 -18.74 14.62 49.56
C LEU A 120 -19.41 13.80 48.46
N TYR A 121 -18.93 12.57 48.30
CA TYR A 121 -19.44 11.56 47.38
C TYR A 121 -20.36 10.58 48.12
N GLY A 122 -21.48 10.22 47.51
CA GLY A 122 -22.41 9.20 48.01
C GLY A 122 -22.64 8.10 46.99
N TYR A 123 -22.74 6.87 47.49
CA TYR A 123 -22.90 5.64 46.73
C TYR A 123 -24.09 4.87 47.30
N TYR A 124 -25.02 4.48 46.44
CA TYR A 124 -26.24 3.78 46.82
C TYR A 124 -26.08 2.27 46.60
N PHE A 125 -26.52 1.48 47.58
CA PHE A 125 -26.54 0.03 47.53
C PHE A 125 -27.96 -0.47 47.80
N GLU A 126 -28.39 -1.55 47.16
CA GLU A 126 -29.80 -1.97 47.22
C GLU A 126 -30.21 -2.61 48.55
N LYS A 127 -29.23 -3.13 49.30
CA LYS A 127 -29.37 -3.70 50.64
C LYS A 127 -28.04 -3.68 51.37
N ASP A 128 -28.13 -3.75 52.69
CA ASP A 128 -27.02 -4.00 53.60
C ASP A 128 -27.40 -5.09 54.61
N VAL A 129 -26.42 -5.92 55.01
CA VAL A 129 -26.65 -7.24 55.63
C VAL A 129 -25.53 -7.58 56.62
N ALA A 130 -25.81 -7.46 57.92
CA ALA A 130 -24.86 -7.86 58.96
C ALA A 130 -24.74 -9.39 59.10
N ILE A 131 -25.84 -10.15 59.01
CA ILE A 131 -25.83 -11.61 59.21
C ILE A 131 -26.67 -12.33 58.15
N GLU A 132 -26.07 -13.22 57.36
CA GLU A 132 -26.81 -14.00 56.35
C GLU A 132 -27.77 -15.03 56.97
N HIS A 133 -28.76 -15.47 56.17
CA HIS A 133 -29.72 -16.52 56.53
C HIS A 133 -30.62 -16.26 57.76
N VAL A 134 -30.69 -15.05 58.31
CA VAL A 134 -31.61 -14.70 59.41
C VAL A 134 -32.65 -13.65 59.02
N ALA A 135 -33.69 -13.50 59.84
CA ALA A 135 -34.71 -12.45 59.69
C ALA A 135 -34.24 -11.14 60.35
N ASN A 136 -34.58 -10.01 59.73
CA ASN A 136 -34.12 -8.65 60.06
C ASN A 136 -32.59 -8.53 60.23
N PRO A 137 -31.75 -8.95 59.25
CA PRO A 137 -30.30 -8.96 59.40
C PRO A 137 -29.60 -7.63 59.07
N GLY A 138 -30.34 -6.62 58.61
CA GLY A 138 -29.82 -5.38 58.05
C GLY A 138 -30.95 -4.59 57.39
N HIS A 139 -30.62 -3.81 56.37
CA HIS A 139 -31.53 -2.83 55.76
C HIS A 139 -31.79 -3.12 54.28
N ARG A 140 -33.00 -2.82 53.83
CA ARG A 140 -33.29 -2.55 52.42
C ARG A 140 -32.85 -1.12 52.17
N HIS A 141 -32.13 -0.88 51.07
CA HIS A 141 -31.35 0.33 50.81
C HIS A 141 -30.17 0.51 51.79
N ASP A 142 -29.04 0.99 51.26
CA ASP A 142 -27.94 1.58 52.00
C ASP A 142 -27.30 2.75 51.23
N TRP A 143 -26.66 3.66 51.94
CA TRP A 143 -26.06 4.88 51.44
C TRP A 143 -24.76 5.18 52.21
N GLU A 144 -23.63 4.71 51.69
CA GLU A 144 -22.30 5.01 52.25
C GLU A 144 -21.57 6.09 51.42
N HIS A 145 -20.61 6.76 52.05
CA HIS A 145 -20.10 8.06 51.63
C HIS A 145 -18.58 8.21 51.81
N ILE A 146 -17.99 9.07 50.98
CA ILE A 146 -16.56 9.38 51.02
C ILE A 146 -16.40 10.89 50.89
N VAL A 147 -15.53 11.48 51.70
CA VAL A 147 -15.24 12.91 51.67
C VAL A 147 -13.77 13.18 51.35
N VAL A 148 -13.49 14.17 50.51
CA VAL A 148 -12.13 14.65 50.23
C VAL A 148 -12.02 16.13 50.62
N TRP A 149 -11.12 16.44 51.55
CA TRP A 149 -10.79 17.79 51.99
C TRP A 149 -9.59 18.32 51.21
N VAL A 150 -9.82 19.36 50.41
CA VAL A 150 -8.86 19.96 49.50
C VAL A 150 -8.57 21.40 49.93
N LYS A 151 -7.30 21.78 49.87
CA LYS A 151 -6.83 23.14 50.12
C LYS A 151 -5.74 23.49 49.12
N ASP A 152 -5.76 24.71 48.59
CA ASP A 152 -4.75 25.21 47.65
C ASP A 152 -4.50 24.24 46.46
N ASP A 153 -5.58 23.63 45.95
CA ASP A 153 -5.65 22.58 44.91
C ASP A 153 -4.95 21.24 45.24
N LYS A 154 -4.72 20.97 46.53
CA LYS A 154 -4.14 19.71 47.04
C LYS A 154 -5.07 19.05 48.05
N ALA A 155 -5.27 17.73 47.93
CA ALA A 155 -5.92 16.96 48.99
C ALA A 155 -5.05 16.93 50.26
N GLU A 156 -5.66 17.22 51.42
CA GLU A 156 -5.01 17.19 52.74
C GLU A 156 -5.57 16.07 53.62
N TYR A 157 -6.86 15.76 53.51
CA TYR A 157 -7.49 14.66 54.24
C TYR A 157 -8.55 13.95 53.37
N VAL A 158 -8.75 12.66 53.63
CA VAL A 158 -9.84 11.86 53.06
C VAL A 158 -10.56 11.17 54.21
N GLY A 159 -11.90 11.13 54.16
CA GLY A 159 -12.74 10.43 55.12
C GLY A 159 -13.63 9.39 54.44
N ALA A 160 -13.61 8.16 54.92
CA ALA A 160 -14.51 7.09 54.50
C ALA A 160 -15.56 6.88 55.59
N SER A 161 -16.86 6.78 55.25
CA SER A 161 -17.89 6.53 56.26
C SER A 161 -18.04 5.06 56.62
N ALA A 162 -18.43 4.85 57.87
CA ALA A 162 -18.75 3.57 58.46
C ALA A 162 -19.79 3.82 59.56
N HIS A 163 -20.94 3.15 59.50
CA HIS A 163 -21.97 3.17 60.55
C HIS A 163 -22.43 4.59 60.93
N GLY A 164 -22.57 5.47 59.93
CA GLY A 164 -22.99 6.87 60.11
C GLY A 164 -21.96 7.81 60.76
N SER A 165 -20.72 7.34 60.93
CA SER A 165 -19.52 8.10 61.34
C SER A 165 -18.49 8.12 60.20
N TYR A 166 -17.43 8.93 60.32
CA TYR A 166 -16.35 8.98 59.32
C TYR A 166 -14.99 8.60 59.93
N SER A 167 -14.29 7.67 59.28
CA SER A 167 -12.89 7.34 59.50
C SER A 167 -12.04 8.27 58.64
N LEU A 168 -11.32 9.21 59.27
CA LEU A 168 -10.54 10.25 58.59
C LEU A 168 -9.03 9.93 58.61
N ARG A 169 -8.35 10.13 57.48
CA ARG A 169 -6.89 10.06 57.37
C ARG A 169 -6.29 11.31 56.70
N PRO A 170 -5.05 11.70 57.06
CA PRO A 170 -4.21 12.55 56.23
C PRO A 170 -4.04 11.97 54.82
N ALA A 171 -3.93 12.82 53.81
CA ALA A 171 -3.83 12.39 52.41
C ALA A 171 -2.56 11.56 52.10
N ASP A 172 -1.48 11.70 52.88
CA ASP A 172 -0.25 10.91 52.79
C ASP A 172 -0.34 9.53 53.49
N GLU A 173 -1.40 9.26 54.27
CA GLU A 173 -1.74 7.94 54.82
C GLU A 173 -2.77 7.16 53.97
N VAL A 174 -3.07 7.66 52.77
CA VAL A 174 -4.07 7.14 51.81
C VAL A 174 -3.37 6.64 50.55
N ARG A 175 -3.87 5.53 49.95
CA ARG A 175 -3.42 5.07 48.62
C ARG A 175 -4.23 5.78 47.55
N TRP A 176 -3.60 6.12 46.42
CA TRP A 176 -4.22 6.91 45.34
C TRP A 176 -4.09 6.21 43.98
N ASP A 177 -5.03 6.52 43.08
CA ASP A 177 -4.93 6.35 41.65
C ASP A 177 -4.98 7.74 41.01
N GLY A 178 -3.85 8.31 40.61
CA GLY A 178 -3.78 9.73 40.22
C GLY A 178 -4.22 10.65 41.37
N THR A 179 -5.33 11.37 41.18
CA THR A 179 -5.99 12.23 42.20
C THR A 179 -7.18 11.55 42.89
N HIS A 180 -7.44 10.27 42.61
CA HIS A 180 -8.56 9.49 43.14
C HIS A 180 -8.14 8.68 44.37
N PRO A 181 -8.73 8.88 45.57
CA PRO A 181 -8.40 8.07 46.74
C PRO A 181 -8.94 6.65 46.58
N LYS A 182 -8.12 5.65 46.92
CA LYS A 182 -8.46 4.22 46.83
C LYS A 182 -9.20 3.77 48.09
N ILE A 183 -10.50 3.47 47.94
CA ILE A 183 -11.41 3.10 49.02
C ILE A 183 -12.08 1.77 48.67
N VAL A 184 -12.27 0.88 49.65
CA VAL A 184 -12.87 -0.44 49.47
C VAL A 184 -14.19 -0.51 50.24
N TYR A 185 -15.26 -0.94 49.59
CA TYR A 185 -16.52 -1.31 50.27
C TYR A 185 -16.40 -2.74 50.80
N HIS A 186 -16.70 -2.95 52.08
CA HIS A 186 -16.52 -4.24 52.74
C HIS A 186 -17.49 -4.44 53.90
N LYS A 187 -17.60 -5.68 54.37
CA LYS A 187 -18.29 -5.99 55.62
C LYS A 187 -17.45 -5.70 56.85
N ASP A 188 -17.95 -4.89 57.79
CA ASP A 188 -17.24 -4.59 59.05
C ASP A 188 -17.45 -5.70 60.11
N GLY A 189 -16.89 -6.88 59.80
CA GLY A 189 -16.82 -8.04 60.68
C GLY A 189 -18.18 -8.65 61.02
N GLY A 190 -18.73 -8.25 62.16
CA GLY A 190 -20.06 -8.68 62.64
C GLY A 190 -21.15 -7.61 62.51
N SER A 191 -20.80 -6.45 61.94
CA SER A 191 -21.72 -5.36 61.62
C SER A 191 -22.16 -5.43 60.15
N THR A 192 -22.89 -4.40 59.76
CA THR A 192 -23.20 -3.97 58.40
C THR A 192 -21.94 -3.64 57.58
N HIS A 193 -22.11 -3.31 56.30
CA HIS A 193 -21.01 -2.88 55.43
C HIS A 193 -20.57 -1.44 55.74
N ALA A 194 -19.41 -1.06 55.20
CA ALA A 194 -18.77 0.24 55.38
C ALA A 194 -17.71 0.48 54.30
N PHE A 195 -17.22 1.72 54.18
CA PHE A 195 -16.02 2.03 53.41
C PHE A 195 -14.74 2.00 54.27
N ARG A 196 -13.70 1.29 53.80
CA ARG A 196 -12.34 1.29 54.36
C ARG A 196 -11.31 1.86 53.39
N PHE A 197 -10.21 2.39 53.90
CA PHE A 197 -9.08 2.79 53.06
C PHE A 197 -8.38 1.57 52.46
N GLY A 198 -8.03 1.64 51.18
CA GLY A 198 -7.25 0.61 50.49
C GLY A 198 -5.86 0.43 51.12
N ASN A 199 -5.44 -0.82 51.26
CA ASN A 199 -4.16 -1.29 51.78
C ASN A 199 -3.43 -2.13 50.70
N THR A 200 -2.27 -2.71 50.99
CA THR A 200 -1.48 -3.48 50.00
C THR A 200 -2.13 -4.79 49.57
N ASP A 201 -2.95 -5.39 50.43
CA ASP A 201 -3.56 -6.69 50.13
C ASP A 201 -4.66 -6.56 49.06
N ASP A 202 -5.22 -5.35 48.92
CA ASP A 202 -6.22 -4.94 47.91
C ASP A 202 -5.58 -4.66 46.52
N ASP A 203 -4.32 -5.01 46.28
CA ASP A 203 -3.72 -4.93 44.94
C ASP A 203 -4.21 -6.04 43.99
N ASN A 204 -4.87 -7.08 44.51
CA ASN A 204 -5.62 -8.07 43.72
C ASN A 204 -7.10 -7.71 43.70
N VAL A 205 -7.47 -6.75 42.85
CA VAL A 205 -8.82 -6.17 42.78
C VAL A 205 -9.93 -7.24 42.65
N GLU A 206 -10.96 -7.15 43.51
CA GLU A 206 -11.96 -8.21 43.74
C GLU A 206 -13.29 -8.02 42.96
N ASN A 207 -13.43 -6.91 42.21
CA ASN A 207 -14.59 -6.67 41.34
C ASN A 207 -14.48 -7.29 39.93
N HIS A 208 -15.62 -7.42 39.24
CA HIS A 208 -15.72 -8.09 37.93
C HIS A 208 -14.86 -7.48 36.81
N LYS A 209 -14.41 -6.21 36.92
CA LYS A 209 -13.53 -5.57 35.93
C LYS A 209 -12.04 -5.79 36.22
N GLY A 210 -11.66 -6.24 37.42
CA GLY A 210 -10.26 -6.41 37.84
C GLY A 210 -9.45 -5.11 37.92
N VAL A 211 -10.13 -3.95 37.92
CA VAL A 211 -9.52 -2.61 38.02
C VAL A 211 -10.25 -1.76 39.06
N TRP A 212 -9.57 -0.75 39.61
CA TRP A 212 -10.20 0.20 40.54
C TRP A 212 -11.23 1.05 39.77
N VAL A 213 -12.51 0.94 40.11
CA VAL A 213 -13.61 1.51 39.30
C VAL A 213 -13.99 2.93 39.74
N ARG A 214 -14.56 3.70 38.81
CA ARG A 214 -15.24 4.98 39.07
C ARG A 214 -16.58 4.96 38.34
N SER A 215 -17.69 4.92 39.08
CA SER A 215 -19.02 5.00 38.47
C SER A 215 -19.29 6.38 37.87
N PRO A 216 -20.07 6.48 36.77
CA PRO A 216 -20.56 7.74 36.21
C PRO A 216 -21.08 8.71 37.29
N LEU A 217 -20.44 9.87 37.39
CA LEU A 217 -20.64 10.82 38.48
C LEU A 217 -21.69 11.89 38.15
N VAL A 218 -22.64 12.11 39.07
CA VAL A 218 -23.63 13.20 38.99
C VAL A 218 -23.40 14.16 40.17
N SER A 219 -22.91 15.37 39.88
CA SER A 219 -22.75 16.39 40.91
C SER A 219 -24.06 17.12 41.21
N TYR A 220 -24.10 17.81 42.34
CA TYR A 220 -25.31 18.35 42.94
C TYR A 220 -26.23 19.17 42.03
N ASN A 221 -25.68 19.91 41.08
CA ASN A 221 -26.43 20.74 40.13
C ASN A 221 -26.52 20.11 38.72
N GLY A 222 -26.04 18.87 38.54
CA GLY A 222 -25.96 18.16 37.25
C GLY A 222 -27.05 17.12 37.02
N PHE A 223 -27.82 16.79 38.06
CA PHE A 223 -29.07 16.03 37.91
C PHE A 223 -29.99 16.69 36.86
N PRO A 224 -30.75 15.92 36.06
CA PRO A 224 -31.79 16.49 35.20
C PRO A 224 -32.88 17.22 36.00
N ASP A 225 -33.56 18.17 35.36
CA ASP A 225 -34.57 19.04 35.98
C ASP A 225 -35.61 18.25 36.80
N GLY A 226 -35.64 18.50 38.11
CA GLY A 226 -36.58 17.87 39.05
C GLY A 226 -36.18 16.48 39.57
N ILE A 227 -35.26 15.75 38.92
CA ILE A 227 -34.85 14.39 39.32
C ILE A 227 -34.15 14.40 40.69
N ARG A 228 -33.31 15.40 40.96
CA ARG A 228 -32.69 15.60 42.28
C ARG A 228 -33.72 15.75 43.39
N ASP A 229 -34.75 16.54 43.13
CA ASP A 229 -35.76 16.91 44.12
C ASP A 229 -36.69 15.71 44.40
N GLN A 230 -36.92 14.84 43.40
CA GLN A 230 -37.56 13.53 43.59
C GLN A 230 -36.70 12.59 44.44
N LEU A 231 -35.40 12.46 44.14
CA LEU A 231 -34.47 11.62 44.90
C LEU A 231 -34.37 12.02 46.37
N PHE A 232 -34.33 13.33 46.66
CA PHE A 232 -34.23 13.83 48.05
C PHE A 232 -35.54 13.79 48.84
N ALA A 233 -36.68 13.73 48.14
CA ALA A 233 -38.00 13.58 48.74
C ALA A 233 -38.35 12.11 49.05
N TYR A 234 -37.60 11.14 48.54
CA TYR A 234 -37.83 9.71 48.80
C TYR A 234 -37.32 9.28 50.18
N ASP A 235 -38.04 8.33 50.78
CA ASP A 235 -37.74 7.76 52.10
C ASP A 235 -37.03 6.40 51.95
N PHE A 236 -35.71 6.41 51.93
CA PHE A 236 -34.86 5.21 51.97
C PHE A 236 -34.80 4.56 53.37
N GLY A 237 -35.67 4.96 54.31
CA GLY A 237 -35.84 4.34 55.62
C GLY A 237 -34.69 4.65 56.58
N ALA A 238 -33.80 3.68 56.77
CA ALA A 238 -32.61 3.84 57.62
C ALA A 238 -31.44 4.49 56.86
N ALA A 239 -31.33 4.22 55.56
CA ALA A 239 -30.26 4.71 54.72
C ALA A 239 -30.42 6.22 54.47
N THR A 240 -29.36 6.99 54.69
CA THR A 240 -29.43 8.47 54.72
C THR A 240 -28.46 9.08 53.73
N ILE A 241 -29.01 9.65 52.64
CA ILE A 241 -28.26 10.52 51.71
C ILE A 241 -27.56 11.63 52.52
N ALA A 242 -26.23 11.66 52.51
CA ALA A 242 -25.45 12.64 53.27
C ALA A 242 -25.24 13.97 52.54
N PHE A 243 -25.60 14.07 51.26
CA PHE A 243 -25.40 15.25 50.42
C PHE A 243 -26.68 16.07 50.12
N LYS A 244 -27.85 15.68 50.65
CA LYS A 244 -29.08 16.50 50.55
C LYS A 244 -29.07 17.65 51.57
N ASP A 245 -29.84 18.71 51.30
CA ASP A 245 -29.77 19.98 52.05
C ASP A 245 -29.88 19.82 53.57
N GLU A 246 -30.80 18.97 54.03
CA GLU A 246 -31.08 18.74 55.46
C GLU A 246 -29.93 18.05 56.21
N THR A 247 -29.07 17.31 55.51
CA THR A 247 -28.07 16.41 56.11
C THR A 247 -26.63 16.85 55.85
N PHE A 248 -26.37 17.57 54.76
CA PHE A 248 -25.03 17.91 54.26
C PHE A 248 -24.16 18.64 55.28
N ALA A 249 -24.69 19.69 55.91
CA ALA A 249 -24.02 20.42 56.99
C ALA A 249 -23.50 19.49 58.10
N SER A 250 -24.36 18.59 58.59
CA SER A 250 -24.04 17.69 59.70
C SER A 250 -23.01 16.62 59.34
N ASN A 251 -22.95 16.19 58.08
CA ASN A 251 -22.00 15.17 57.64
C ASN A 251 -20.61 15.76 57.37
N LEU A 252 -20.52 16.98 56.86
CA LEU A 252 -19.24 17.72 56.80
C LEU A 252 -18.67 17.99 58.20
N GLU A 253 -19.52 18.33 59.19
CA GLU A 253 -19.09 18.49 60.59
C GLU A 253 -18.61 17.17 61.21
N LYS A 254 -19.32 16.06 60.98
CA LYS A 254 -18.87 14.71 61.41
C LYS A 254 -17.51 14.32 60.82
N ALA A 255 -17.25 14.73 59.58
CA ALA A 255 -16.10 14.30 58.80
C ALA A 255 -14.90 15.28 58.83
N MET A 256 -14.92 16.31 59.69
CA MET A 256 -13.87 17.33 59.76
C MET A 256 -12.55 16.83 60.40
N PRO A 257 -11.39 17.39 60.01
CA PRO A 257 -10.13 17.18 60.73
C PRO A 257 -10.12 17.85 62.12
N LYS A 258 -9.96 17.05 63.18
CA LYS A 258 -9.82 17.54 64.57
C LYS A 258 -8.37 17.91 64.87
N ILE A 259 -7.99 19.14 64.50
CA ILE A 259 -6.62 19.65 64.65
C ILE A 259 -6.26 19.87 66.15
N PRO A 260 -5.18 19.27 66.67
CA PRO A 260 -4.67 19.58 68.02
C PRO A 260 -3.92 20.92 68.03
N VAL A 261 -4.30 21.84 68.91
CA VAL A 261 -3.77 23.22 68.88
C VAL A 261 -2.47 23.38 69.68
N SER A 262 -2.34 22.69 70.83
CA SER A 262 -1.05 22.50 71.52
C SER A 262 -1.14 21.39 72.59
N GLN A 263 0.02 20.89 73.04
CA GLN A 263 0.13 19.94 74.15
C GLN A 263 0.96 20.58 75.27
N ASP A 264 0.31 21.06 76.33
CA ASP A 264 1.01 21.47 77.55
C ASP A 264 1.29 20.24 78.44
N CYS A 265 2.51 20.14 78.97
CA CYS A 265 2.98 19.09 79.86
C CYS A 265 3.65 19.68 81.12
N SER A 266 3.29 20.91 81.50
CA SER A 266 3.87 21.64 82.63
C SER A 266 3.40 21.15 84.02
N GLN A 267 3.92 19.98 84.38
CA GLN A 267 3.98 19.40 85.73
C GLN A 267 2.73 18.66 86.27
N TRP A 268 2.96 17.47 86.83
CA TRP A 268 2.06 16.68 87.68
C TRP A 268 0.77 16.10 87.05
N GLY A 269 0.93 15.21 86.07
CA GLY A 269 0.31 13.88 86.18
C GLY A 269 -0.86 13.52 85.26
N ALA A 270 -1.45 14.47 84.53
CA ALA A 270 -2.43 14.17 83.49
C ALA A 270 -2.27 15.14 82.31
N CYS A 271 -2.17 14.60 81.08
CA CYS A 271 -2.30 15.41 79.87
C CYS A 271 -3.77 15.58 79.56
N HIS A 272 -4.27 16.82 79.56
CA HIS A 272 -5.59 17.14 79.03
C HIS A 272 -5.42 17.82 77.68
N THR A 273 -5.94 17.20 76.63
CA THR A 273 -5.99 17.79 75.29
C THR A 273 -7.22 18.67 75.20
N GLU A 274 -7.05 20.00 75.25
CA GLU A 274 -8.11 20.93 74.87
C GLU A 274 -8.12 21.08 73.34
N PHE A 275 -9.29 20.85 72.73
CA PHE A 275 -9.54 21.16 71.33
C PHE A 275 -10.11 22.58 71.26
N GLY A 276 -9.40 23.49 70.60
CA GLY A 276 -9.74 24.91 70.54
C GLY A 276 -10.18 25.38 69.15
N ASP A 277 -10.98 26.44 69.12
CA ASP A 277 -11.53 27.05 67.90
C ASP A 277 -10.44 27.55 66.94
N ALA A 278 -10.52 27.34 65.62
CA ALA A 278 -11.45 26.49 64.87
C ALA A 278 -10.81 26.05 63.54
N PHE A 279 -11.25 24.91 63.02
CA PHE A 279 -11.22 24.69 61.57
C PHE A 279 -12.25 25.65 60.97
N LEU A 280 -11.79 26.75 60.34
CA LEU A 280 -12.59 27.93 60.00
C LEU A 280 -13.64 27.73 58.88
N PHE A 281 -14.03 26.49 58.61
CA PHE A 281 -15.00 26.14 57.59
C PHE A 281 -16.43 26.29 58.13
N ASP A 282 -17.29 26.98 57.39
CA ASP A 282 -18.70 27.17 57.74
C ASP A 282 -19.54 25.99 57.22
N TYR A 283 -20.04 25.17 58.14
CA TYR A 283 -20.95 24.05 57.86
C TYR A 283 -22.40 24.50 57.65
N GLY A 284 -22.79 25.69 58.11
CA GLY A 284 -24.12 26.27 57.94
C GLY A 284 -24.27 27.11 56.67
N LEU A 285 -23.17 27.59 56.08
CA LEU A 285 -23.18 28.34 54.82
C LEU A 285 -23.56 27.43 53.64
N ASP A 286 -24.83 27.45 53.27
CA ASP A 286 -25.35 26.75 52.08
C ASP A 286 -25.72 27.72 50.97
N GLU A 287 -24.73 28.04 50.14
CA GLU A 287 -24.92 28.74 48.85
C GLU A 287 -25.17 27.73 47.70
N GLY A 288 -25.55 26.50 48.05
CA GLY A 288 -25.54 25.34 47.17
C GLY A 288 -24.15 24.74 46.99
N SER A 289 -24.05 23.79 46.05
CA SER A 289 -22.75 23.35 45.52
C SER A 289 -22.24 24.44 44.56
N PRO A 290 -21.01 24.95 44.69
CA PRO A 290 -20.43 25.83 43.68
C PRO A 290 -20.27 25.08 42.35
N GLY A 291 -20.47 25.81 41.25
CA GLY A 291 -20.50 25.26 39.89
C GLY A 291 -21.84 24.61 39.53
N THR A 292 -22.35 24.93 38.34
CA THR A 292 -23.22 24.02 37.60
C THR A 292 -22.33 23.01 36.84
N PRO A 293 -22.77 21.75 36.67
CA PRO A 293 -22.25 20.82 35.66
C PRO A 293 -22.71 21.11 34.23
N ASP A 294 -23.08 22.37 33.93
CA ASP A 294 -22.63 22.92 32.67
C ASP A 294 -21.11 22.74 32.64
N ILE A 295 -20.55 22.05 31.64
CA ILE A 295 -19.10 22.12 31.39
C ILE A 295 -18.82 23.61 31.18
N PRO A 296 -18.12 24.31 32.09
CA PRO A 296 -17.92 25.74 31.92
C PRO A 296 -17.05 25.89 30.67
N PRO A 297 -17.50 26.60 29.62
CA PRO A 297 -16.73 26.71 28.39
C PRO A 297 -15.30 27.17 28.71
N PRO A 298 -14.29 26.29 28.56
CA PRO A 298 -12.98 26.50 29.17
C PRO A 298 -12.39 27.80 28.61
N PRO A 299 -11.95 28.72 29.48
CA PRO A 299 -12.19 30.15 29.38
C PRO A 299 -12.09 30.66 27.95
N GLN A 300 -13.26 30.90 27.34
CA GLN A 300 -13.34 31.10 25.89
C GLN A 300 -12.46 32.25 25.43
N THR A 301 -11.35 31.89 24.80
CA THR A 301 -10.85 32.67 23.67
C THR A 301 -11.99 32.64 22.65
N PRO A 302 -12.61 33.79 22.30
CA PRO A 302 -13.80 33.78 21.45
C PRO A 302 -13.54 32.96 20.20
N LEU A 303 -14.35 31.92 20.00
CA LEU A 303 -14.17 31.05 18.85
C LEU A 303 -14.35 31.89 17.58
N PRO A 304 -13.55 31.65 16.52
CA PRO A 304 -13.92 32.14 15.21
C PRO A 304 -15.24 31.50 14.78
N LYS A 305 -15.80 31.92 13.64
CA LYS A 305 -16.86 31.12 13.01
C LYS A 305 -16.34 29.70 12.77
N ILE A 306 -17.19 28.68 12.86
CA ILE A 306 -16.75 27.28 12.77
C ILE A 306 -17.53 26.55 11.68
N ARG A 307 -16.83 26.15 10.63
CA ARG A 307 -17.31 25.14 9.67
C ARG A 307 -16.74 23.78 10.05
N VAL A 308 -17.59 22.93 10.62
CA VAL A 308 -17.24 21.59 11.11
C VAL A 308 -17.52 20.56 10.03
N LEU A 309 -16.55 19.72 9.70
CA LEU A 309 -16.74 18.50 8.92
C LEU A 309 -16.59 17.27 9.85
N PRO A 310 -17.70 16.66 10.31
CA PRO A 310 -17.68 15.36 10.97
C PRO A 310 -17.47 14.27 9.91
N LEU A 311 -16.32 13.60 9.95
CA LEU A 311 -15.86 12.64 8.95
C LEU A 311 -15.59 11.27 9.61
N GLY A 312 -16.24 10.21 9.13
CA GLY A 312 -16.07 8.90 9.74
C GLY A 312 -17.07 7.84 9.28
N ASP A 313 -17.32 6.87 10.17
CA ASP A 313 -18.18 5.72 9.90
C ASP A 313 -19.60 5.84 10.54
N SER A 314 -20.21 4.72 10.92
CA SER A 314 -21.50 4.65 11.61
C SER A 314 -21.54 5.45 12.92
N LEU A 315 -20.40 5.64 13.58
CA LEU A 315 -20.28 6.42 14.80
C LEU A 315 -20.36 7.93 14.53
N THR A 316 -19.99 8.36 13.34
CA THR A 316 -20.19 9.75 12.87
C THR A 316 -21.55 9.96 12.21
N PHE A 317 -22.12 8.92 11.59
CA PHE A 317 -23.53 8.92 11.18
C PHE A 317 -24.46 9.05 12.39
N GLY A 318 -24.18 8.33 13.48
CA GLY A 318 -25.04 8.28 14.68
C GLY A 318 -25.95 7.04 14.72
N VAL A 319 -25.48 5.91 14.19
CA VAL A 319 -26.22 4.64 14.16
C VAL A 319 -26.58 4.21 15.59
N LEU A 320 -27.81 3.73 15.78
CA LEU A 320 -28.45 3.38 17.06
C LEU A 320 -28.62 4.51 18.10
N SER A 321 -28.29 5.77 17.78
CA SER A 321 -28.86 6.92 18.52
C SER A 321 -30.36 7.03 18.24
N THR A 322 -31.17 7.35 19.26
CA THR A 322 -32.64 7.35 19.14
C THR A 322 -33.17 8.52 18.30
N ASP A 323 -32.35 9.56 18.14
CA ASP A 323 -32.66 10.81 17.43
C ASP A 323 -31.94 10.93 16.07
N GLY A 324 -31.11 9.93 15.73
CA GLY A 324 -30.30 9.81 14.53
C GLY A 324 -29.11 10.78 14.44
N ASN A 325 -28.81 11.56 15.48
CA ASN A 325 -27.79 12.61 15.43
C ASN A 325 -26.39 12.10 15.83
N GLY A 326 -26.29 11.01 16.59
CA GLY A 326 -25.05 10.61 17.24
C GLY A 326 -24.46 11.73 18.11
N TYR A 327 -23.14 11.86 18.13
CA TYR A 327 -22.46 12.91 18.91
C TYR A 327 -22.71 14.34 18.39
N ARG A 328 -23.23 14.49 17.15
CA ARG A 328 -23.27 15.77 16.44
C ARG A 328 -24.22 16.79 17.09
N ARG A 329 -25.39 16.35 17.58
CA ARG A 329 -26.35 17.22 18.29
C ARG A 329 -25.71 17.84 19.53
N GLN A 330 -25.14 17.02 20.41
CA GLN A 330 -24.58 17.48 21.67
C GLN A 330 -23.33 18.34 21.44
N LEU A 331 -22.51 18.02 20.44
CA LEU A 331 -21.34 18.82 20.07
C LEU A 331 -21.76 20.21 19.56
N HIS A 332 -22.73 20.29 18.66
CA HIS A 332 -23.30 21.58 18.21
C HIS A 332 -23.85 22.37 19.40
N GLN A 333 -24.60 21.72 20.31
CA GLN A 333 -25.15 22.38 21.51
C GLN A 333 -24.05 22.96 22.42
N LEU A 334 -22.91 22.27 22.60
CA LEU A 334 -21.75 22.77 23.35
C LEU A 334 -21.01 23.92 22.64
N LEU A 335 -20.97 23.93 21.32
CA LEU A 335 -20.30 24.98 20.53
C LEU A 335 -21.09 26.30 20.50
N VAL A 336 -22.43 26.26 20.57
CA VAL A 336 -23.30 27.46 20.56
C VAL A 336 -23.70 27.96 21.97
N SER A 337 -23.49 27.19 23.04
CA SER A 337 -23.98 27.53 24.39
C SER A 337 -23.23 28.68 25.09
N GLY A 338 -22.06 29.09 24.58
CA GLY A 338 -21.18 30.06 25.27
C GLY A 338 -21.03 31.44 24.63
N SER A 339 -21.50 31.66 23.40
CA SER A 339 -21.20 32.89 22.63
C SER A 339 -22.06 33.01 21.36
N ASP A 340 -22.05 34.18 20.70
CA ASP A 340 -22.66 34.42 19.37
C ASP A 340 -21.89 33.68 18.24
N ASN A 341 -21.50 32.41 18.45
CA ASN A 341 -20.73 31.63 17.49
C ASN A 341 -21.62 31.20 16.31
N GLU A 342 -21.22 31.59 15.10
CA GLU A 342 -21.76 30.98 13.88
C GLU A 342 -21.08 29.62 13.67
N VAL A 343 -21.86 28.55 13.88
CA VAL A 343 -21.49 27.15 13.65
C VAL A 343 -22.23 26.68 12.37
N ASP A 344 -21.52 25.90 11.55
CA ASP A 344 -21.88 25.50 10.18
C ASP A 344 -21.39 24.05 9.98
N PHE A 345 -22.21 23.05 10.33
CA PHE A 345 -21.87 21.64 10.05
C PHE A 345 -21.97 21.39 8.54
N VAL A 346 -21.01 20.67 7.97
CA VAL A 346 -20.93 20.41 6.54
C VAL A 346 -20.55 18.97 6.21
N GLY A 347 -20.97 18.55 5.02
CA GLY A 347 -20.79 17.23 4.44
C GLY A 347 -21.84 16.98 3.35
N SER A 348 -21.82 15.79 2.76
CA SER A 348 -22.77 15.37 1.72
C SER A 348 -23.94 14.56 2.27
N GLN A 349 -23.83 14.04 3.49
CA GLN A 349 -24.88 13.30 4.18
C GLN A 349 -25.67 14.21 5.11
N GLU A 350 -26.97 14.00 5.22
CA GLU A 350 -27.85 14.61 6.22
C GLU A 350 -28.54 13.46 6.98
N SER A 351 -28.33 13.39 8.30
CA SER A 351 -29.01 12.40 9.13
C SER A 351 -29.21 12.89 10.56
N GLY A 352 -30.32 12.45 11.15
CA GLY A 352 -30.76 12.90 12.47
C GLY A 352 -31.71 14.09 12.45
N THR A 353 -32.23 14.41 13.63
CA THR A 353 -33.31 15.39 13.89
C THR A 353 -32.84 16.81 14.25
N MET A 354 -31.53 17.06 14.36
CA MET A 354 -31.00 18.41 14.56
C MET A 354 -31.18 19.29 13.31
N THR A 355 -31.06 20.61 13.44
CA THR A 355 -31.25 21.55 12.31
C THR A 355 -30.04 21.61 11.38
N ASP A 356 -28.84 21.50 11.96
CA ASP A 356 -27.52 21.59 11.30
C ASP A 356 -26.96 20.16 11.19
N ASN A 357 -27.69 19.28 10.49
CA ASN A 357 -27.52 17.82 10.55
C ASN A 357 -26.61 17.23 9.46
N GLN A 358 -25.86 18.08 8.77
CA GLN A 358 -24.91 17.71 7.73
C GLN A 358 -23.67 17.01 8.33
N HIS A 359 -23.11 16.03 7.60
CA HIS A 359 -21.91 15.28 7.98
C HIS A 359 -21.37 14.46 6.80
N GLU A 360 -20.22 13.82 6.99
CA GLU A 360 -19.59 12.88 6.06
C GLU A 360 -19.31 11.55 6.78
N GLY A 361 -20.36 10.98 7.38
CA GLY A 361 -20.32 9.75 8.17
C GLY A 361 -21.03 8.60 7.47
N TYR A 362 -20.37 7.45 7.29
CA TYR A 362 -20.86 6.34 6.47
C TYR A 362 -20.88 4.99 7.23
N PRO A 363 -22.07 4.43 7.51
CA PRO A 363 -22.18 3.17 8.24
C PRO A 363 -21.41 2.03 7.59
N GLY A 364 -20.47 1.44 8.35
CA GLY A 364 -19.63 0.35 7.88
C GLY A 364 -18.37 0.74 7.09
N ALA A 365 -18.10 2.03 6.86
CA ALA A 365 -16.99 2.45 6.00
C ALA A 365 -15.61 2.24 6.64
N THR A 366 -14.65 1.72 5.87
CA THR A 366 -13.22 1.64 6.25
C THR A 366 -12.52 2.99 6.08
N ILE A 367 -11.31 3.15 6.62
CA ILE A 367 -10.50 4.38 6.47
C ILE A 367 -10.31 4.72 4.98
N ALA A 368 -10.13 3.73 4.10
CA ALA A 368 -10.01 3.93 2.65
C ALA A 368 -11.29 4.54 2.04
N GLN A 369 -12.46 4.00 2.41
CA GLN A 369 -13.76 4.49 1.94
C GLN A 369 -14.03 5.91 2.48
N ILE A 370 -13.78 6.15 3.77
CA ILE A 370 -13.87 7.48 4.41
C ILE A 370 -12.95 8.50 3.71
N THR A 371 -11.76 8.06 3.25
CA THR A 371 -10.84 8.90 2.47
C THR A 371 -11.44 9.31 1.13
N GLN A 372 -12.13 8.40 0.43
CA GLN A 372 -12.80 8.74 -0.82
C GLN A 372 -13.98 9.72 -0.62
N HIS A 373 -14.75 9.54 0.45
CA HIS A 373 -15.81 10.47 0.84
C HIS A 373 -15.25 11.87 1.13
N ALA A 374 -14.17 11.98 1.91
CA ALA A 374 -13.50 13.25 2.22
C ALA A 374 -13.13 14.07 0.96
N ARG A 375 -12.59 13.43 -0.09
CA ARG A 375 -12.22 14.09 -1.36
C ARG A 375 -13.39 14.87 -1.98
N ASN A 376 -14.60 14.38 -1.81
CA ASN A 376 -15.80 14.97 -2.43
C ASN A 376 -16.33 16.20 -1.69
N VAL A 377 -15.93 16.43 -0.43
CA VAL A 377 -16.48 17.51 0.43
C VAL A 377 -15.45 18.50 0.97
N LEU A 378 -14.14 18.22 0.90
CA LEU A 378 -13.10 19.16 1.35
C LEU A 378 -13.14 20.52 0.60
N TYR A 379 -13.76 20.60 -0.58
CA TYR A 379 -14.05 21.87 -1.26
C TYR A 379 -14.88 22.85 -0.44
N MET A 380 -15.67 22.36 0.52
CA MET A 380 -16.49 23.19 1.42
C MET A 380 -15.62 24.05 2.34
N ARG A 381 -14.30 23.79 2.39
CA ARG A 381 -13.31 24.48 3.21
C ARG A 381 -13.73 24.55 4.69
N PRO A 382 -13.99 23.40 5.34
CA PRO A 382 -14.07 23.36 6.80
C PRO A 382 -12.81 23.95 7.42
N ASN A 383 -12.95 24.58 8.59
CA ASN A 383 -11.82 24.98 9.43
C ASN A 383 -11.63 24.03 10.62
N VAL A 384 -12.58 23.12 10.85
CA VAL A 384 -12.48 22.00 11.79
C VAL A 384 -12.88 20.71 11.07
N ILE A 385 -12.01 19.71 11.09
CA ILE A 385 -12.30 18.37 10.56
C ILE A 385 -12.18 17.39 11.72
N LEU A 386 -13.24 16.63 11.99
CA LEU A 386 -13.29 15.62 13.06
C LEU A 386 -13.20 14.25 12.39
N ILE A 387 -12.14 13.47 12.67
CA ILE A 387 -11.89 12.18 12.02
C ILE A 387 -12.09 11.06 13.05
N HIS A 388 -13.16 10.27 12.89
CA HIS A 388 -13.37 9.01 13.62
C HIS A 388 -13.41 7.84 12.64
N ALA A 389 -12.25 7.20 12.43
CA ALA A 389 -12.06 6.16 11.41
C ALA A 389 -11.12 5.05 11.92
N GLY A 390 -11.37 3.81 11.51
CA GLY A 390 -10.56 2.63 11.85
C GLY A 390 -11.34 1.50 12.54
N THR A 391 -12.48 1.79 13.17
CA THR A 391 -13.33 0.78 13.83
C THR A 391 -13.75 -0.34 12.88
N ASN A 392 -14.07 0.00 11.62
CA ASN A 392 -14.45 -0.98 10.60
C ASN A 392 -13.27 -1.76 10.02
N ASP A 393 -12.09 -1.15 9.85
CA ASP A 393 -10.86 -1.84 9.44
C ASP A 393 -10.53 -2.96 10.45
N LEU A 394 -10.65 -2.66 11.74
CA LEU A 394 -10.45 -3.61 12.84
C LEU A 394 -11.55 -4.68 12.91
N HIS A 395 -12.82 -4.28 13.01
CA HIS A 395 -13.94 -5.22 13.19
C HIS A 395 -14.15 -6.16 11.99
N LYS A 396 -13.70 -5.77 10.79
CA LYS A 396 -13.73 -6.60 9.57
C LYS A 396 -12.41 -7.32 9.28
N ASN A 397 -11.36 -7.10 10.08
CA ASN A 397 -9.99 -7.59 9.85
C ASN A 397 -9.44 -7.21 8.45
N VAL A 398 -9.67 -5.96 8.03
CA VAL A 398 -9.19 -5.40 6.76
C VAL A 398 -7.86 -4.68 7.01
N ASP A 399 -6.76 -5.39 6.75
CA ASP A 399 -5.37 -4.92 6.96
C ASP A 399 -5.21 -4.05 8.21
N VAL A 400 -5.36 -4.69 9.37
CA VAL A 400 -5.18 -4.08 10.70
C VAL A 400 -3.80 -3.42 10.85
N ALA A 401 -2.76 -4.01 10.24
CA ALA A 401 -1.39 -3.52 10.36
C ALA A 401 -1.14 -2.22 9.56
N GLY A 402 -1.73 -2.07 8.36
CA GLY A 402 -1.64 -0.85 7.57
C GLY A 402 -2.67 0.22 7.90
N ALA A 403 -3.66 -0.06 8.76
CA ALA A 403 -4.71 0.90 9.15
C ALA A 403 -4.15 2.25 9.69
N PRO A 404 -3.10 2.30 10.55
CA PRO A 404 -2.50 3.57 10.98
C PRO A 404 -1.88 4.37 9.82
N THR A 405 -1.33 3.68 8.81
CA THR A 405 -0.79 4.31 7.59
C THR A 405 -1.91 4.93 6.75
N ARG A 406 -3.03 4.20 6.55
CA ARG A 406 -4.22 4.75 5.88
C ARG A 406 -4.77 5.98 6.59
N LEU A 407 -4.83 5.95 7.92
CA LEU A 407 -5.26 7.11 8.72
C LEU A 407 -4.31 8.30 8.54
N GLY A 408 -3.00 8.04 8.50
CA GLY A 408 -2.00 9.05 8.14
C GLY A 408 -2.28 9.72 6.80
N SER A 409 -2.53 8.94 5.74
CA SER A 409 -2.86 9.46 4.41
C SER A 409 -4.18 10.27 4.38
N LEU A 410 -5.16 9.92 5.21
CA LEU A 410 -6.40 10.67 5.37
C LEU A 410 -6.18 12.04 6.04
N ILE A 411 -5.33 12.08 7.08
CA ILE A 411 -4.91 13.32 7.75
C ILE A 411 -4.11 14.21 6.78
N ASP A 412 -3.21 13.62 5.99
CA ASP A 412 -2.40 14.35 5.02
C ASP A 412 -3.29 14.97 3.93
N LEU A 413 -4.21 14.20 3.34
CA LEU A 413 -5.26 14.71 2.42
C LEU A 413 -6.04 15.88 3.02
N ALA A 414 -6.57 15.71 4.25
CA ALA A 414 -7.35 16.74 4.93
C ALA A 414 -6.55 18.03 5.15
N THR A 415 -5.27 17.91 5.51
CA THR A 415 -4.38 19.06 5.79
C THR A 415 -3.69 19.64 4.56
N ASP A 416 -3.77 19.01 3.39
CA ASP A 416 -3.27 19.53 2.11
C ASP A 416 -4.39 20.22 1.30
N GLU A 417 -5.60 19.66 1.30
CA GLU A 417 -6.79 20.29 0.67
C GLU A 417 -7.37 21.41 1.55
N CYS A 418 -7.24 21.32 2.88
CA CYS A 418 -7.66 22.34 3.84
C CYS A 418 -6.51 22.76 4.81
N PRO A 419 -5.44 23.42 4.31
CA PRO A 419 -4.29 23.84 5.13
C PRO A 419 -4.60 24.97 6.12
N ASP A 420 -5.80 25.56 6.07
CA ASP A 420 -6.31 26.51 7.07
C ASP A 420 -7.10 25.82 8.20
N ALA A 421 -7.38 24.51 8.08
CA ALA A 421 -8.14 23.76 9.07
C ALA A 421 -7.28 23.26 10.23
N THR A 422 -7.94 23.05 11.36
CA THR A 422 -7.48 22.16 12.42
C THR A 422 -8.11 20.78 12.21
N VAL A 423 -7.30 19.72 12.23
CA VAL A 423 -7.76 18.33 12.09
C VAL A 423 -7.68 17.64 13.44
N LEU A 424 -8.81 17.15 13.93
CA LEU A 424 -8.94 16.47 15.22
C LEU A 424 -9.18 15.00 14.94
N VAL A 425 -8.33 14.13 15.47
CA VAL A 425 -8.27 12.70 15.13
C VAL A 425 -8.60 11.88 16.36
N ALA A 426 -9.66 11.07 16.30
CA ALA A 426 -10.03 10.22 17.41
C ALA A 426 -9.06 9.04 17.57
N GLN A 427 -8.57 8.81 18.79
CA GLN A 427 -8.29 7.43 19.21
C GLN A 427 -9.65 6.78 19.48
N ILE A 428 -9.97 5.72 18.73
CA ILE A 428 -11.33 5.19 18.62
C ILE A 428 -11.80 4.53 19.92
N ILE A 429 -13.11 4.63 20.16
CA ILE A 429 -13.82 4.06 21.33
C ILE A 429 -13.57 2.56 21.52
N MET A 430 -13.72 2.06 22.76
CA MET A 430 -13.48 0.65 23.10
C MET A 430 -14.26 -0.35 22.23
N ALA A 431 -13.69 -1.53 22.00
CA ALA A 431 -14.43 -2.65 21.43
C ALA A 431 -15.01 -3.51 22.57
N VAL A 432 -16.29 -3.89 22.48
CA VAL A 432 -16.89 -4.81 23.46
C VAL A 432 -16.42 -6.26 23.22
N ASP A 433 -16.09 -6.60 21.98
CA ASP A 433 -15.46 -7.87 21.60
C ASP A 433 -13.97 -7.89 21.99
N SER A 434 -13.61 -8.85 22.85
CA SER A 434 -12.25 -9.01 23.38
C SER A 434 -11.21 -9.48 22.37
N SER A 435 -11.62 -9.98 21.20
CA SER A 435 -10.70 -10.27 20.09
C SER A 435 -10.27 -9.00 19.35
N VAL A 436 -11.21 -8.07 19.12
CA VAL A 436 -10.97 -6.79 18.43
C VAL A 436 -10.28 -5.77 19.35
N GLU A 437 -10.54 -5.83 20.66
CA GLU A 437 -10.00 -4.87 21.63
C GLU A 437 -8.45 -4.86 21.72
N ALA A 438 -7.80 -6.01 21.51
CA ALA A 438 -6.33 -6.09 21.48
C ALA A 438 -5.73 -5.33 20.28
N ASP A 439 -6.31 -5.52 19.09
CA ASP A 439 -5.89 -4.83 17.88
C ASP A 439 -6.28 -3.34 17.91
N ARG A 440 -7.42 -2.99 18.53
CA ARG A 440 -7.81 -1.60 18.79
C ARG A 440 -6.79 -0.89 19.68
N ALA A 441 -6.31 -1.52 20.75
CA ALA A 441 -5.28 -0.95 21.61
C ALA A 441 -3.97 -0.68 20.84
N ALA A 442 -3.54 -1.63 20.00
CA ALA A 442 -2.36 -1.45 19.14
C ALA A 442 -2.55 -0.35 18.09
N PHE A 443 -3.73 -0.25 17.46
CA PHE A 443 -4.09 0.82 16.55
C PHE A 443 -4.05 2.19 17.24
N ASN A 444 -4.69 2.33 18.41
CA ASN A 444 -4.74 3.60 19.14
C ASN A 444 -3.36 4.05 19.66
N GLU A 445 -2.45 3.15 20.02
CA GLU A 445 -1.06 3.50 20.33
C GLU A 445 -0.36 4.05 19.06
N ALA A 446 -0.58 3.44 17.90
CA ALA A 446 -0.03 3.92 16.63
C ALA A 446 -0.60 5.28 16.18
N VAL A 447 -1.85 5.61 16.52
CA VAL A 447 -2.45 6.95 16.27
C VAL A 447 -1.60 8.07 16.92
N VAL A 448 -0.95 7.79 18.05
CA VAL A 448 -0.10 8.78 18.75
C VAL A 448 1.07 9.22 17.87
N GLU A 449 1.84 8.27 17.32
CA GLU A 449 2.96 8.55 16.42
C GLU A 449 2.48 9.14 15.07
N VAL A 450 1.33 8.68 14.57
CA VAL A 450 0.69 9.18 13.33
C VAL A 450 0.35 10.67 13.46
N VAL A 451 -0.20 11.12 14.59
CA VAL A 451 -0.51 12.55 14.81
C VAL A 451 0.74 13.35 15.20
N ALA A 452 1.59 12.84 16.09
CA ALA A 452 2.81 13.51 16.52
C ALA A 452 3.76 13.82 15.35
N SER A 453 3.87 12.91 14.38
CA SER A 453 4.64 13.13 13.16
C SER A 453 4.10 14.30 12.32
N ARG A 454 2.77 14.43 12.12
CA ARG A 454 2.17 15.59 11.42
C ARG A 454 2.31 16.90 12.21
N GLN A 455 2.17 16.87 13.54
CA GLN A 455 2.47 18.02 14.40
C GLN A 455 3.93 18.47 14.25
N SER A 456 4.88 17.53 14.23
CA SER A 456 6.31 17.83 14.05
C SER A 456 6.62 18.45 12.67
N ALA A 457 5.84 18.11 11.64
CA ALA A 457 5.87 18.72 10.32
C ALA A 457 5.17 20.10 10.24
N GLY A 458 4.58 20.58 11.34
CA GLY A 458 3.92 21.88 11.43
C GLY A 458 2.46 21.90 10.93
N LYS A 459 1.80 20.74 10.80
CA LYS A 459 0.35 20.68 10.53
C LYS A 459 -0.45 20.85 11.83
N ASN A 460 -1.58 21.55 11.78
CA ASN A 460 -2.51 21.74 12.90
C ASN A 460 -3.36 20.47 13.14
N VAL A 461 -2.75 19.39 13.62
CA VAL A 461 -3.42 18.11 13.93
C VAL A 461 -3.39 17.86 15.44
N MET A 462 -4.46 17.33 16.03
CA MET A 462 -4.52 16.99 17.46
C MET A 462 -5.28 15.68 17.69
N ILE A 463 -4.90 14.93 18.72
CA ILE A 463 -5.60 13.72 19.16
C ILE A 463 -6.82 14.12 20.01
N ALA A 464 -7.96 13.51 19.73
CA ALA A 464 -9.11 13.44 20.61
C ALA A 464 -9.12 12.01 21.22
N ASP A 465 -8.70 11.87 22.48
CA ASP A 465 -8.65 10.54 23.11
C ASP A 465 -10.06 10.09 23.51
N MET A 466 -10.67 9.18 22.72
CA MET A 466 -11.93 8.52 23.07
C MET A 466 -11.72 7.10 23.59
N SER A 467 -10.46 6.68 23.80
CA SER A 467 -10.08 5.27 23.95
C SER A 467 -10.56 4.63 25.25
N GLN A 468 -10.88 5.44 26.26
CA GLN A 468 -11.41 5.05 27.58
C GLN A 468 -12.72 5.80 27.94
N THR A 469 -13.35 6.48 26.97
CA THR A 469 -14.48 7.39 27.22
C THR A 469 -15.82 6.68 27.44
N LEU A 470 -15.95 5.44 26.96
CA LEU A 470 -17.17 4.64 27.01
C LEU A 470 -16.99 3.39 27.86
N ALA A 471 -18.06 2.95 28.53
CA ALA A 471 -18.19 1.67 29.22
C ALA A 471 -19.08 0.70 28.41
N ARG A 472 -19.17 -0.57 28.80
CA ARG A 472 -20.02 -1.56 28.10
C ARG A 472 -21.50 -1.16 28.06
N SER A 473 -22.00 -0.52 29.11
CA SER A 473 -23.36 0.03 29.21
C SER A 473 -23.63 1.23 28.29
N ASP A 474 -22.61 1.83 27.67
CA ASP A 474 -22.80 2.87 26.66
C ASP A 474 -23.15 2.33 25.27
N PHE A 475 -23.14 1.01 25.04
CA PHE A 475 -23.40 0.39 23.72
C PHE A 475 -24.79 -0.24 23.61
N VAL A 476 -25.35 -0.26 22.40
CA VAL A 476 -26.67 -0.89 22.11
C VAL A 476 -26.52 -2.31 21.54
N ASP A 477 -25.50 -2.54 20.71
CA ASP A 477 -25.23 -3.83 20.04
C ASP A 477 -23.80 -4.34 20.23
N GLY A 478 -23.01 -3.67 21.09
CA GLY A 478 -21.58 -3.94 21.30
C GLY A 478 -20.62 -3.23 20.33
N LEU A 479 -21.14 -2.46 19.36
CA LEU A 479 -20.37 -1.69 18.39
C LEU A 479 -20.79 -0.21 18.33
N HIS A 480 -22.09 0.06 18.41
CA HIS A 480 -22.68 1.40 18.32
C HIS A 480 -23.13 1.91 19.70
N PRO A 481 -22.74 3.14 20.08
CA PRO A 481 -23.21 3.78 21.31
C PRO A 481 -24.71 4.04 21.35
N ASN A 482 -25.24 4.14 22.57
CA ASN A 482 -26.51 4.76 22.89
C ASN A 482 -26.33 6.31 22.98
N ASN A 483 -27.42 7.04 23.24
CA ASN A 483 -27.40 8.50 23.34
C ASN A 483 -26.38 9.03 24.38
N GLY A 484 -26.28 8.37 25.55
CA GLY A 484 -25.34 8.77 26.60
C GLY A 484 -23.88 8.56 26.21
N GLY A 485 -23.58 7.47 25.50
CA GLY A 485 -22.27 7.25 24.89
C GLY A 485 -21.92 8.29 23.82
N TYR A 486 -22.86 8.62 22.95
CA TYR A 486 -22.67 9.68 21.96
C TYR A 486 -22.50 11.07 22.59
N ASP A 487 -23.24 11.39 23.66
CA ASP A 487 -23.08 12.64 24.42
C ASP A 487 -21.68 12.70 25.08
N LYS A 488 -21.11 11.57 25.55
CA LYS A 488 -19.72 11.47 26.04
C LYS A 488 -18.68 11.72 24.94
N MET A 489 -18.85 11.12 23.75
CA MET A 489 -17.98 11.40 22.59
C MET A 489 -18.01 12.88 22.18
N ALA A 490 -19.18 13.53 22.28
CA ALA A 490 -19.34 14.96 21.99
C ALA A 490 -18.54 15.86 22.94
N ALA A 491 -18.43 15.48 24.22
CA ALA A 491 -17.63 16.23 25.20
C ALA A 491 -16.14 16.21 24.82
N VAL A 492 -15.58 15.05 24.47
CA VAL A 492 -14.18 14.93 24.05
C VAL A 492 -13.89 15.75 22.79
N TRP A 493 -14.79 15.73 21.79
CA TRP A 493 -14.65 16.60 20.61
C TRP A 493 -14.64 18.09 21.00
N TYR A 494 -15.56 18.51 21.88
CA TYR A 494 -15.65 19.90 22.32
C TYR A 494 -14.40 20.37 23.06
N GLU A 495 -13.89 19.56 24.00
CA GLU A 495 -12.66 19.84 24.73
C GLU A 495 -11.45 19.93 23.80
N THR A 496 -11.36 19.05 22.80
CA THR A 496 -10.27 19.05 21.82
C THR A 496 -10.33 20.29 20.90
N ILE A 497 -11.53 20.72 20.47
CA ILE A 497 -11.71 21.98 19.73
C ILE A 497 -11.22 23.17 20.58
N GLN A 498 -11.58 23.21 21.88
CA GLN A 498 -11.15 24.28 22.77
C GLN A 498 -9.64 24.22 23.08
N ALA A 499 -9.02 23.04 23.08
CA ALA A 499 -7.58 22.89 23.21
C ALA A 499 -6.83 23.48 22.00
N ALA A 500 -7.27 23.16 20.77
CA ALA A 500 -6.70 23.76 19.55
C ALA A 500 -6.96 25.27 19.45
N ASN A 501 -8.12 25.75 19.93
CA ASN A 501 -8.43 27.18 20.05
C ASN A 501 -7.42 27.91 20.95
N LYS A 502 -7.10 27.36 22.14
CA LYS A 502 -6.09 27.90 23.06
C LYS A 502 -4.67 27.95 22.45
N LEU A 503 -4.36 27.10 21.47
CA LEU A 503 -3.10 27.14 20.72
C LEU A 503 -3.09 28.15 19.55
N GLY A 504 -4.21 28.82 19.28
CA GLY A 504 -4.35 29.77 18.17
C GLY A 504 -4.40 29.10 16.79
N TRP A 505 -4.75 27.82 16.72
CA TRP A 505 -4.84 27.06 15.47
C TRP A 505 -6.14 27.31 14.70
N MET A 506 -7.18 27.73 15.42
CA MET A 506 -8.51 28.07 14.93
C MET A 506 -8.54 29.47 14.29
N LYS A 507 -9.17 29.60 13.12
CA LYS A 507 -9.37 30.87 12.37
C LYS A 507 -10.74 30.84 11.70
N ASP A 508 -11.29 31.99 11.30
CA ASP A 508 -12.53 32.02 10.50
C ASP A 508 -12.41 31.13 9.24
N PRO A 509 -13.48 30.42 8.83
CA PRO A 509 -13.43 29.52 7.70
C PRO A 509 -13.32 30.35 6.43
N VAL A 510 -12.44 29.89 5.54
CA VAL A 510 -12.35 30.47 4.20
C VAL A 510 -13.71 30.30 3.51
N ALA A 511 -14.04 31.20 2.57
CA ALA A 511 -15.17 30.94 1.67
C ALA A 511 -14.99 29.54 1.04
N PRO A 512 -16.05 28.72 0.94
CA PRO A 512 -16.00 27.48 0.19
C PRO A 512 -15.38 27.70 -1.19
N GLY A 513 -14.64 26.71 -1.69
CA GLY A 513 -14.32 26.67 -3.10
C GLY A 513 -15.62 26.62 -3.93
N ASN A 514 -15.50 26.85 -5.24
CA ASN A 514 -16.51 26.27 -6.12
C ASN A 514 -16.52 24.77 -5.84
N ALA A 515 -17.70 24.16 -5.70
CA ALA A 515 -17.81 22.71 -5.73
C ALA A 515 -17.04 22.19 -6.97
N PRO A 516 -16.20 21.14 -6.86
CA PRO A 516 -15.60 20.51 -8.03
C PRO A 516 -16.79 20.16 -8.94
N PRO A 517 -16.81 20.67 -10.18
CA PRO A 517 -17.99 21.27 -10.80
C PRO A 517 -19.22 20.35 -10.80
N ALA A 518 -20.00 20.47 -9.70
CA ALA A 518 -20.93 19.47 -9.15
C ALA A 518 -20.59 18.05 -9.63
N ASP A 519 -19.49 17.50 -9.09
CA ASP A 519 -18.62 16.55 -9.79
C ASP A 519 -19.40 15.63 -10.72
N VAL A 520 -19.03 15.65 -12.00
CA VAL A 520 -19.77 14.95 -13.03
C VAL A 520 -19.41 13.46 -13.00
N THR A 521 -19.54 12.83 -11.83
CA THR A 521 -20.63 11.87 -11.67
C THR A 521 -21.75 12.24 -12.64
N PRO A 522 -21.88 11.53 -13.77
CA PRO A 522 -23.13 11.63 -14.46
C PRO A 522 -24.16 11.09 -13.46
N THR A 523 -25.14 11.92 -13.13
CA THR A 523 -26.46 11.37 -12.85
C THR A 523 -26.90 10.69 -14.14
N CYS A 524 -26.44 9.45 -14.34
CA CYS A 524 -26.83 8.61 -15.46
C CYS A 524 -28.36 8.68 -15.53
N PRO A 525 -28.98 9.00 -16.67
CA PRO A 525 -30.43 9.03 -16.80
C PRO A 525 -31.18 7.75 -16.37
N ASN A 526 -30.46 6.68 -16.03
CA ASN A 526 -30.98 5.44 -15.45
C ASN A 526 -30.30 4.96 -14.15
N GLY A 527 -29.42 5.76 -13.50
CA GLY A 527 -28.96 5.48 -12.12
C GLY A 527 -27.68 4.66 -11.91
N TYR A 528 -26.86 4.41 -12.93
CA TYR A 528 -25.53 3.82 -12.76
C TYR A 528 -24.54 4.85 -12.19
N ALA A 529 -23.59 4.42 -11.35
CA ALA A 529 -22.55 5.26 -10.78
C ALA A 529 -21.27 4.44 -10.56
N TRP A 530 -20.11 5.06 -10.79
CA TRP A 530 -18.80 4.43 -10.60
C TRP A 530 -18.30 4.65 -9.18
N LEU A 531 -17.88 3.56 -8.52
CA LEU A 531 -17.16 3.64 -7.25
C LEU A 531 -15.69 3.94 -7.52
N ASN A 532 -15.20 5.08 -7.03
CA ASN A 532 -13.79 5.43 -7.16
C ASN A 532 -13.00 4.77 -6.03
N MET A 533 -12.33 3.67 -6.35
CA MET A 533 -11.53 2.89 -5.38
C MET A 533 -10.16 3.51 -5.06
N GLY A 534 -9.78 4.61 -5.70
CA GLY A 534 -8.50 5.30 -5.47
C GLY A 534 -7.30 4.53 -6.05
N GLU A 535 -6.18 4.51 -5.32
CA GLU A 535 -5.00 3.73 -5.71
C GLU A 535 -5.17 2.27 -5.26
N VAL A 536 -5.79 1.48 -6.13
CA VAL A 536 -6.02 0.02 -6.07
C VAL A 536 -4.73 -0.84 -6.09
N GLY A 537 -3.59 -0.23 -5.78
CA GLY A 537 -2.27 -0.86 -5.71
C GLY A 537 -1.19 -0.06 -6.44
N THR A 538 -0.05 0.18 -5.78
CA THR A 538 1.11 0.79 -6.44
C THR A 538 1.56 -0.11 -7.60
N GLY A 539 1.56 0.41 -8.83
CA GLY A 539 2.23 -0.24 -9.97
C GLY A 539 3.67 -0.60 -9.56
N ILE A 540 4.04 -1.87 -9.71
CA ILE A 540 5.16 -2.46 -8.98
C ILE A 540 6.45 -1.63 -9.18
N ASN A 541 6.91 -0.98 -8.11
CA ASN A 541 7.93 0.07 -8.18
C ASN A 541 9.27 -0.43 -8.74
N TYR A 542 9.50 -0.24 -10.05
CA TYR A 542 10.72 -0.73 -10.70
C TYR A 542 11.45 0.31 -11.58
N GLY A 543 12.57 0.79 -11.04
CA GLY A 543 13.84 0.38 -11.66
C GLY A 543 14.24 -0.99 -11.09
N MET A 544 14.96 -1.82 -11.85
CA MET A 544 15.26 -3.21 -11.43
C MET A 544 15.90 -3.27 -10.04
N THR A 545 15.29 -4.04 -9.14
CA THR A 545 15.53 -4.15 -7.69
C THR A 545 15.62 -5.64 -7.33
N ILE A 546 16.67 -6.32 -7.82
CA ILE A 546 16.72 -7.80 -7.93
C ILE A 546 16.37 -8.57 -6.64
N LYS A 547 15.32 -9.39 -6.76
CA LYS A 547 14.69 -10.26 -5.75
C LYS A 547 15.49 -11.51 -5.35
N TRP A 548 16.44 -11.44 -4.43
CA TRP A 548 17.15 -12.65 -3.95
C TRP A 548 16.33 -13.55 -3.01
N GLN A 549 15.75 -14.64 -3.52
CA GLN A 549 15.01 -15.62 -2.70
C GLN A 549 15.94 -16.72 -2.15
N ASN A 550 16.25 -16.65 -0.87
CA ASN A 550 17.08 -17.63 -0.14
C ASN A 550 16.47 -19.05 -0.16
N GLN A 551 17.20 -20.01 -0.74
CA GLN A 551 16.87 -21.45 -0.73
C GLN A 551 17.62 -22.21 0.38
N GLY A 552 18.59 -21.57 1.02
CA GLY A 552 19.54 -22.24 1.91
C GLY A 552 20.44 -23.20 1.14
N ARG A 553 20.56 -24.44 1.61
CA ARG A 553 21.43 -25.47 1.04
C ARG A 553 20.86 -26.01 -0.26
N PHE A 554 21.37 -25.53 -1.39
CA PHE A 554 21.00 -26.03 -2.72
C PHE A 554 21.60 -27.41 -2.99
N ALA A 555 22.89 -27.61 -2.70
CA ALA A 555 23.53 -28.89 -2.95
C ALA A 555 24.79 -29.17 -2.12
N ASP A 556 24.99 -30.44 -1.76
CA ASP A 556 26.25 -30.89 -1.18
C ASP A 556 27.39 -30.98 -2.19
N GLY A 557 28.60 -30.77 -1.68
CA GLY A 557 29.84 -30.75 -2.46
C GLY A 557 30.38 -32.15 -2.73
N VAL A 558 30.95 -32.33 -3.92
CA VAL A 558 31.41 -33.65 -4.40
C VAL A 558 32.82 -33.99 -3.90
N GLY A 559 33.17 -35.27 -3.86
CA GLY A 559 34.45 -35.73 -3.31
C GLY A 559 35.67 -35.17 -4.05
N GLY A 560 36.41 -34.26 -3.41
CA GLY A 560 37.59 -33.59 -3.96
C GLY A 560 37.35 -32.16 -4.49
N ALA A 561 36.12 -31.65 -4.39
CA ALA A 561 35.77 -30.29 -4.76
C ALA A 561 36.19 -29.25 -3.70
N ASN A 562 36.49 -28.04 -4.17
CA ASN A 562 36.81 -26.84 -3.40
C ASN A 562 36.61 -25.61 -4.30
N ALA A 563 36.60 -24.40 -3.74
CA ALA A 563 36.32 -23.18 -4.51
C ALA A 563 37.30 -22.89 -5.66
N GLY A 564 38.49 -23.51 -5.66
CA GLY A 564 39.52 -23.36 -6.69
C GLY A 564 39.58 -24.47 -7.75
N ASN A 565 38.61 -25.42 -7.77
CA ASN A 565 38.53 -26.44 -8.83
C ASN A 565 37.10 -26.82 -9.28
N VAL A 566 36.08 -26.03 -8.92
CA VAL A 566 34.71 -26.19 -9.41
C VAL A 566 34.36 -25.04 -10.34
N ILE A 567 33.81 -25.38 -11.51
CA ILE A 567 33.17 -24.46 -12.45
C ILE A 567 31.68 -24.80 -12.50
N LEU A 568 30.84 -23.78 -12.68
CA LEU A 568 29.42 -23.92 -13.00
C LEU A 568 29.24 -23.41 -14.44
N ALA A 569 28.68 -24.23 -15.33
CA ALA A 569 28.47 -23.89 -16.75
C ALA A 569 27.58 -24.93 -17.47
N ASP A 570 26.66 -24.50 -18.35
CA ASP A 570 25.86 -25.39 -19.21
C ASP A 570 26.71 -26.17 -20.24
N ILE A 571 26.88 -27.48 -20.02
CA ILE A 571 27.74 -28.36 -20.84
C ILE A 571 26.95 -29.16 -21.89
N ASP A 572 25.62 -29.16 -21.78
CA ASP A 572 24.66 -30.12 -22.39
C ASP A 572 23.68 -29.39 -23.35
N GLY A 573 23.39 -28.12 -23.07
CA GLY A 573 22.61 -27.19 -23.87
C GLY A 573 21.13 -27.19 -23.53
N ASP A 574 20.82 -27.30 -22.24
CA ASP A 574 19.45 -27.35 -21.69
C ASP A 574 19.00 -26.02 -21.07
N GLY A 575 19.93 -25.10 -20.80
CA GLY A 575 19.67 -23.82 -20.15
C GLY A 575 19.94 -23.79 -18.64
N LEU A 576 20.69 -24.75 -18.09
CA LEU A 576 21.13 -24.80 -16.70
C LEU A 576 22.65 -24.95 -16.57
N ASP A 577 23.22 -24.31 -15.56
CA ASP A 577 24.64 -24.48 -15.26
C ASP A 577 24.91 -25.77 -14.48
N ASP A 578 25.76 -26.63 -15.05
CA ASP A 578 26.14 -27.93 -14.49
C ASP A 578 27.30 -27.83 -13.50
N TYR A 579 27.42 -28.80 -12.59
CA TYR A 579 28.51 -28.85 -11.62
C TYR A 579 29.72 -29.60 -12.20
N ILE A 580 30.82 -28.86 -12.43
CA ILE A 580 31.99 -29.35 -13.16
C ILE A 580 33.24 -29.31 -12.27
N LEU A 581 33.73 -30.49 -11.89
CA LEU A 581 34.97 -30.67 -11.13
C LEU A 581 36.17 -30.78 -12.08
N VAL A 582 37.12 -29.85 -11.95
CA VAL A 582 38.34 -29.78 -12.77
C VAL A 582 39.50 -30.53 -12.09
N GLY A 583 40.04 -31.52 -12.78
CA GLY A 583 41.20 -32.31 -12.35
C GLY A 583 42.53 -31.54 -12.46
N ALA A 584 43.58 -32.07 -11.82
CA ALA A 584 44.90 -31.43 -11.77
C ALA A 584 45.58 -31.23 -13.15
N ASN A 585 45.16 -31.99 -14.16
CA ASN A 585 45.56 -31.92 -15.57
C ASN A 585 44.50 -31.25 -16.47
N GLY A 586 43.49 -30.60 -15.89
CA GLY A 586 42.36 -30.01 -16.59
C GLY A 586 41.31 -31.02 -17.08
N ALA A 587 41.27 -32.26 -16.58
CA ALA A 587 40.17 -33.18 -16.85
C ALA A 587 38.84 -32.67 -16.28
N LEU A 588 37.70 -32.97 -16.91
CA LEU A 588 36.37 -32.54 -16.46
C LEU A 588 35.53 -33.74 -16.00
N ASN A 589 35.18 -33.77 -14.72
CA ASN A 589 34.17 -34.69 -14.18
C ASN A 589 32.89 -33.90 -13.88
N VAL A 590 31.75 -34.38 -14.36
CA VAL A 590 30.50 -33.60 -14.41
C VAL A 590 29.34 -34.26 -13.69
N TRP A 591 28.53 -33.44 -13.03
CA TRP A 591 27.21 -33.75 -12.53
C TRP A 591 26.22 -32.78 -13.18
N ILE A 592 25.25 -33.32 -13.93
CA ILE A 592 24.27 -32.53 -14.67
C ILE A 592 23.18 -32.02 -13.71
N ASN A 593 22.75 -30.77 -13.87
CA ASN A 593 21.57 -30.24 -13.18
C ASN A 593 20.30 -30.95 -13.68
N ASN A 594 19.67 -31.76 -12.82
CA ASN A 594 18.50 -32.55 -13.19
C ASN A 594 17.16 -31.93 -12.76
N ARG A 595 17.18 -30.72 -12.17
CA ARG A 595 15.99 -30.01 -11.64
C ARG A 595 15.28 -30.74 -10.48
N ASP A 596 15.95 -31.68 -9.80
CA ASP A 596 15.45 -32.37 -8.59
C ASP A 596 15.78 -31.53 -7.33
N PRO A 597 14.78 -30.96 -6.61
CA PRO A 597 15.05 -30.11 -5.45
C PRO A 597 15.66 -30.83 -4.24
N ALA A 598 15.67 -32.17 -4.22
CA ALA A 598 16.32 -32.96 -3.18
C ALA A 598 17.71 -33.46 -3.58
N HIS A 599 17.98 -33.64 -4.88
CA HIS A 599 19.23 -34.18 -5.41
C HIS A 599 19.59 -33.58 -6.79
N PRO A 600 19.90 -32.27 -6.89
CA PRO A 600 20.03 -31.56 -8.16
C PRO A 600 21.17 -32.07 -9.06
N TRP A 601 22.18 -32.74 -8.48
CA TRP A 601 23.41 -33.15 -9.17
C TRP A 601 23.44 -34.62 -9.59
N ARG A 602 23.16 -34.91 -10.87
CA ARG A 602 23.25 -36.26 -11.44
C ARG A 602 24.63 -36.52 -12.05
N ASN A 603 25.47 -37.30 -11.35
CA ASN A 603 26.81 -37.68 -11.81
C ASN A 603 26.79 -38.38 -13.19
N VAL A 604 27.55 -37.84 -14.14
CA VAL A 604 27.83 -38.42 -15.46
C VAL A 604 29.23 -39.03 -15.54
N GLY A 605 30.20 -38.45 -14.81
CA GLY A 605 31.60 -38.88 -14.77
C GLY A 605 32.52 -38.02 -15.66
N GLU A 606 33.68 -38.57 -16.03
CA GLU A 606 34.70 -37.84 -16.79
C GLU A 606 34.33 -37.69 -18.27
N ILE A 607 34.03 -36.46 -18.70
CA ILE A 607 33.67 -36.11 -20.09
C ILE A 607 34.86 -35.62 -20.91
N ALA A 608 35.96 -35.22 -20.26
CA ALA A 608 37.17 -34.75 -20.91
C ALA A 608 38.40 -35.19 -20.09
N VAL A 609 39.38 -35.82 -20.74
CA VAL A 609 40.60 -36.36 -20.09
C VAL A 609 41.64 -35.29 -19.74
N GLY A 610 41.36 -34.01 -20.01
CA GLY A 610 42.30 -32.90 -19.90
C GLY A 610 43.23 -32.75 -21.11
N VAL A 611 44.08 -31.72 -21.10
CA VAL A 611 45.03 -31.42 -22.18
C VAL A 611 46.38 -30.97 -21.61
N ASP A 612 47.46 -31.16 -22.35
CA ASP A 612 48.81 -30.80 -21.90
C ASP A 612 48.88 -29.34 -21.42
N GLY A 613 49.39 -29.13 -20.21
CA GLY A 613 49.53 -27.80 -19.59
C GLY A 613 48.23 -27.18 -19.05
N ALA A 614 47.11 -27.90 -19.04
CA ALA A 614 45.89 -27.46 -18.36
C ALA A 614 45.91 -27.80 -16.85
N SER A 615 45.30 -26.94 -16.04
CA SER A 615 45.05 -27.09 -14.61
C SER A 615 43.78 -26.32 -14.22
N PRO A 616 43.24 -26.48 -12.99
CA PRO A 616 42.04 -25.77 -12.56
C PRO A 616 42.14 -24.23 -12.55
N GLN A 617 43.35 -23.68 -12.71
CA GLN A 617 43.61 -22.24 -12.72
C GLN A 617 43.72 -21.65 -14.14
N ASN A 618 43.66 -22.47 -15.20
CA ASN A 618 43.74 -21.99 -16.59
C ASN A 618 42.77 -22.66 -17.57
N VAL A 619 41.89 -23.54 -17.09
CA VAL A 619 40.71 -24.00 -17.81
C VAL A 619 39.59 -22.98 -17.58
N ILE A 620 38.98 -22.50 -18.67
CA ILE A 620 37.73 -21.73 -18.66
C ILE A 620 36.74 -22.48 -19.55
N LEU A 621 35.46 -22.40 -19.21
CA LEU A 621 34.37 -22.92 -20.02
C LEU A 621 33.50 -21.75 -20.47
N ALA A 622 33.30 -21.61 -21.78
CA ALA A 622 32.42 -20.60 -22.37
C ALA A 622 32.02 -21.01 -23.80
N ASP A 623 30.81 -20.70 -24.25
CA ASP A 623 30.38 -20.96 -25.64
C ASP A 623 31.03 -19.92 -26.58
N VAL A 624 31.99 -20.35 -27.41
CA VAL A 624 32.66 -19.46 -28.38
C VAL A 624 32.23 -19.73 -29.84
N ASP A 625 31.34 -20.70 -30.05
CA ASP A 625 30.79 -21.14 -31.33
C ASP A 625 29.33 -20.67 -31.55
N GLY A 626 28.63 -20.34 -30.46
CA GLY A 626 27.25 -19.86 -30.43
C GLY A 626 26.24 -20.91 -30.82
N ASP A 627 26.38 -22.13 -30.30
CA ASP A 627 25.42 -23.23 -30.51
C ASP A 627 24.71 -23.70 -29.23
N GLY A 628 24.96 -23.02 -28.10
CA GLY A 628 24.27 -23.16 -26.83
C GLY A 628 24.92 -24.12 -25.83
N ARG A 629 26.23 -24.36 -25.92
CA ARG A 629 26.99 -25.21 -24.98
C ARG A 629 28.38 -24.65 -24.77
N VAL A 630 28.91 -24.74 -23.55
CA VAL A 630 30.26 -24.24 -23.29
C VAL A 630 31.34 -25.13 -23.92
N ASP A 631 32.35 -24.46 -24.50
CA ASP A 631 33.56 -25.06 -25.05
C ASP A 631 34.69 -25.12 -24.02
N TYR A 632 35.65 -26.02 -24.25
CA TYR A 632 36.83 -26.16 -23.39
C TYR A 632 37.92 -25.18 -23.85
N LEU A 633 38.23 -24.19 -23.01
CA LEU A 633 39.26 -23.19 -23.27
C LEU A 633 40.44 -23.39 -22.31
N ARG A 634 41.68 -23.39 -22.84
CA ARG A 634 42.91 -23.24 -22.05
C ARG A 634 43.51 -21.86 -22.31
N VAL A 635 43.65 -21.06 -21.25
CA VAL A 635 44.30 -19.74 -21.31
C VAL A 635 45.78 -19.88 -20.93
N ASP A 636 46.66 -19.58 -21.88
CA ASP A 636 48.10 -19.58 -21.66
C ASP A 636 48.53 -18.34 -20.83
N ALA A 637 49.72 -18.37 -20.23
CA ALA A 637 50.11 -17.38 -19.21
C ALA A 637 50.11 -15.91 -19.71
N ASP A 638 50.30 -15.72 -21.01
CA ASP A 638 50.28 -14.46 -21.75
C ASP A 638 48.87 -14.04 -22.23
N GLY A 639 47.82 -14.77 -21.83
CA GLY A 639 46.43 -14.50 -22.20
C GLY A 639 46.04 -14.97 -23.60
N ALA A 640 46.90 -15.71 -24.31
CA ALA A 640 46.51 -16.43 -25.53
C ALA A 640 45.58 -17.62 -25.19
N VAL A 641 44.65 -17.99 -26.09
CA VAL A 641 43.61 -18.99 -25.78
C VAL A 641 43.55 -20.10 -26.83
N GLN A 642 43.61 -21.35 -26.36
CA GLN A 642 43.41 -22.55 -27.17
C GLN A 642 42.06 -23.21 -26.85
N ALA A 643 41.29 -23.57 -27.88
CA ALA A 643 39.93 -24.09 -27.73
C ALA A 643 39.73 -25.50 -28.31
N TRP A 644 38.81 -26.23 -27.67
CA TRP A 644 38.27 -27.52 -28.11
C TRP A 644 36.74 -27.46 -28.03
N ILE A 645 36.09 -27.61 -29.19
CA ILE A 645 34.66 -27.33 -29.36
C ILE A 645 33.80 -28.53 -28.92
N ASN A 646 32.74 -28.27 -28.18
CA ASN A 646 31.85 -29.23 -27.54
C ASN A 646 30.77 -29.75 -28.51
N THR A 647 31.08 -30.76 -29.33
CA THR A 647 30.16 -31.27 -30.36
C THR A 647 29.37 -32.51 -29.91
N CYS A 648 28.06 -32.56 -30.18
CA CYS A 648 27.20 -33.68 -29.79
C CYS A 648 27.35 -34.92 -30.70
N ASN A 649 27.54 -36.11 -30.13
CA ASN A 649 27.53 -37.41 -30.84
C ASN A 649 26.12 -38.05 -30.92
N SER A 650 25.18 -37.62 -30.08
CA SER A 650 23.89 -38.31 -29.89
C SER A 650 22.96 -38.15 -31.12
N PRO A 651 22.24 -39.21 -31.55
CA PRO A 651 21.33 -39.12 -32.69
C PRO A 651 20.06 -38.32 -32.36
N VAL A 652 20.12 -37.01 -32.57
CA VAL A 652 19.03 -36.03 -32.42
C VAL A 652 17.69 -36.57 -32.92
N SER A 653 16.66 -36.56 -32.07
CA SER A 653 15.35 -37.11 -32.43
C SER A 653 14.68 -36.25 -33.52
N ARG A 654 14.56 -36.80 -34.73
CA ARG A 654 14.20 -36.04 -35.95
C ARG A 654 12.70 -35.72 -36.05
N ARG A 655 12.20 -34.73 -35.29
CA ARG A 655 10.97 -34.00 -35.67
C ARG A 655 11.31 -33.04 -36.82
N ARG A 656 10.73 -33.26 -38.01
CA ARG A 656 11.09 -32.54 -39.25
C ARG A 656 10.55 -31.11 -39.24
N GLY A 657 11.43 -30.12 -39.40
CA GLY A 657 11.05 -28.79 -39.89
C GLY A 657 10.84 -28.80 -41.41
N ARG A 658 9.95 -27.93 -41.92
CA ARG A 658 9.90 -27.56 -43.34
C ARG A 658 10.94 -26.48 -43.61
N GLU A 659 11.57 -26.51 -44.77
CA GLU A 659 12.32 -25.35 -45.28
C GLU A 659 11.35 -24.21 -45.65
N LEU A 660 11.72 -22.98 -45.30
CA LEU A 660 11.12 -21.76 -45.84
C LEU A 660 12.13 -21.07 -46.77
N PRO A 661 11.70 -20.49 -47.90
CA PRO A 661 12.60 -19.87 -48.86
C PRO A 661 13.15 -18.53 -48.34
N GLY A 662 14.33 -18.55 -47.71
CA GLY A 662 14.92 -17.33 -47.14
C GLY A 662 16.44 -17.34 -46.87
N GLY A 663 17.13 -18.48 -46.93
CA GLY A 663 18.60 -18.54 -46.96
C GLY A 663 19.36 -18.13 -45.68
N ARG A 664 18.68 -17.82 -44.57
CA ARG A 664 19.30 -17.67 -43.24
C ARG A 664 19.06 -18.90 -42.39
N LEU A 665 20.14 -19.55 -41.96
CA LEU A 665 20.10 -20.67 -41.02
C LEU A 665 19.92 -20.15 -39.60
N ALA A 666 18.68 -20.08 -39.13
CA ALA A 666 18.42 -20.06 -37.69
C ALA A 666 18.78 -21.45 -37.13
N ARG A 667 20.02 -21.61 -36.64
CA ARG A 667 20.39 -22.77 -35.82
C ARG A 667 19.59 -22.68 -34.53
N ARG A 668 18.54 -23.51 -34.40
CA ARG A 668 18.03 -23.82 -33.07
C ARG A 668 19.15 -24.56 -32.33
N GLY A 669 19.47 -24.13 -31.11
CA GLY A 669 20.35 -24.87 -30.21
C GLY A 669 19.89 -26.33 -30.12
N VAL A 670 20.84 -27.26 -30.22
CA VAL A 670 20.55 -28.70 -30.26
C VAL A 670 20.96 -29.30 -28.94
N PHE A 671 20.05 -29.19 -27.96
CA PHE A 671 20.10 -29.90 -26.68
C PHE A 671 20.68 -31.31 -26.85
N CYS A 672 21.77 -31.59 -26.15
CA CYS A 672 22.57 -32.79 -26.29
C CYS A 672 22.44 -33.66 -25.03
N PRO A 673 21.32 -34.38 -24.82
CA PRO A 673 21.00 -35.01 -23.54
C PRO A 673 22.10 -35.97 -23.07
N ILE A 674 22.96 -35.52 -22.16
CA ILE A 674 24.10 -36.29 -21.66
C ILE A 674 23.57 -37.32 -20.67
N ASN A 675 23.66 -38.59 -21.07
CA ASN A 675 23.31 -39.73 -20.22
C ASN A 675 24.49 -40.68 -19.97
N ASN A 676 25.65 -40.36 -20.55
CA ASN A 676 26.98 -40.92 -20.28
C ASN A 676 28.04 -40.06 -21.02
N PRO A 677 29.32 -40.14 -20.66
CA PRO A 677 30.37 -39.30 -21.24
C PRO A 677 30.56 -39.39 -22.75
N ALA A 678 30.19 -40.51 -23.40
CA ALA A 678 30.39 -40.68 -24.85
C ALA A 678 29.41 -39.86 -25.71
N HIS A 679 28.44 -39.18 -25.09
CA HIS A 679 27.49 -38.31 -25.80
C HIS A 679 28.15 -37.02 -26.32
N LEU A 680 29.24 -36.55 -25.71
CA LEU A 680 30.02 -35.40 -26.16
C LEU A 680 31.25 -35.81 -26.98
N LYS A 681 31.76 -34.86 -27.77
CA LYS A 681 32.99 -34.99 -28.55
C LYS A 681 33.69 -33.63 -28.66
N TRP A 682 34.88 -33.58 -28.07
CA TRP A 682 35.79 -32.44 -28.14
C TRP A 682 36.51 -32.37 -29.49
N THR A 683 36.29 -31.29 -30.25
CA THR A 683 36.92 -31.06 -31.56
C THR A 683 37.91 -29.89 -31.44
N ARG A 684 39.22 -30.15 -31.50
CA ARG A 684 40.25 -29.10 -31.30
C ARG A 684 40.21 -28.04 -32.40
N ALA A 685 39.81 -26.81 -32.06
CA ALA A 685 39.98 -25.63 -32.91
C ALA A 685 41.41 -25.09 -32.87
N GLY A 686 42.08 -25.19 -31.72
CA GLY A 686 43.44 -24.66 -31.53
C GLY A 686 43.42 -23.19 -31.12
N LEU A 687 44.37 -22.38 -31.63
CA LEU A 687 44.59 -21.01 -31.17
C LEU A 687 43.50 -20.03 -31.68
N ILE A 688 42.44 -19.85 -30.90
CA ILE A 688 41.35 -18.93 -31.22
C ILE A 688 41.68 -17.48 -30.88
N ILE A 689 42.50 -17.21 -29.86
CA ILE A 689 42.98 -15.86 -29.50
C ILE A 689 44.52 -15.88 -29.39
N PRO A 690 45.26 -15.02 -30.13
CA PRO A 690 46.69 -14.83 -29.93
C PRO A 690 46.98 -13.97 -28.70
N HIS A 691 48.25 -13.92 -28.27
CA HIS A 691 48.69 -12.95 -27.26
C HIS A 691 48.43 -11.50 -27.71
N TYR A 692 48.01 -10.66 -26.76
CA TYR A 692 47.80 -9.22 -26.92
C TYR A 692 48.64 -8.43 -25.90
N ASP A 693 49.16 -7.27 -26.29
CA ASP A 693 49.95 -6.40 -25.40
C ASP A 693 49.15 -6.02 -24.14
N GLY A 694 49.69 -6.39 -22.97
CA GLY A 694 49.06 -6.17 -21.67
C GLY A 694 48.10 -7.27 -21.21
N ALA A 695 47.91 -8.34 -22.00
CA ALA A 695 47.19 -9.52 -21.55
C ALA A 695 48.04 -10.39 -20.60
N SER A 696 47.37 -10.96 -19.60
CA SER A 696 47.86 -12.04 -18.75
C SER A 696 46.69 -12.96 -18.44
N ARG A 697 46.94 -14.25 -18.16
CA ARG A 697 45.85 -15.21 -17.82
C ARG A 697 44.89 -14.64 -16.77
N ASP A 698 45.43 -14.06 -15.70
CA ASP A 698 44.69 -13.54 -14.54
C ASP A 698 44.01 -12.17 -14.82
N ALA A 699 43.85 -11.81 -16.08
CA ALA A 699 43.12 -10.64 -16.58
C ALA A 699 42.07 -11.03 -17.66
N VAL A 700 41.98 -12.31 -18.04
CA VAL A 700 41.06 -12.80 -19.07
C VAL A 700 39.77 -13.30 -18.43
N LEU A 701 38.63 -12.78 -18.89
CA LEU A 701 37.30 -13.32 -18.65
C LEU A 701 36.62 -13.64 -19.99
N PHE A 702 35.52 -14.40 -19.93
CA PHE A 702 34.66 -14.71 -21.07
C PHE A 702 33.19 -14.54 -20.68
N ALA A 703 32.43 -13.79 -21.47
CA ALA A 703 30.97 -13.63 -21.34
C ALA A 703 30.42 -12.97 -22.62
N ASP A 704 29.16 -13.18 -22.98
CA ASP A 704 28.55 -12.47 -24.12
C ASP A 704 28.17 -11.04 -23.73
N THR A 705 29.10 -10.10 -23.91
CA THR A 705 28.85 -8.67 -23.66
C THR A 705 28.27 -7.97 -24.88
N THR A 706 28.22 -8.64 -26.03
CA THR A 706 27.75 -8.05 -27.30
C THR A 706 26.35 -8.50 -27.70
N GLY A 707 25.77 -9.52 -27.07
CA GLY A 707 24.48 -10.10 -27.40
C GLY A 707 24.44 -10.78 -28.78
N ASP A 708 25.59 -11.31 -29.25
CA ASP A 708 25.69 -12.00 -30.55
C ASP A 708 25.51 -13.53 -30.46
N GLY A 709 25.32 -14.04 -29.24
CA GLY A 709 25.13 -15.44 -28.88
C GLY A 709 26.45 -16.16 -28.57
N ARG A 710 27.54 -15.43 -28.32
CA ARG A 710 28.90 -15.97 -28.14
C ARG A 710 29.66 -15.24 -27.05
N ALA A 711 30.46 -15.97 -26.29
CA ALA A 711 31.33 -15.38 -25.30
C ALA A 711 32.45 -14.54 -25.94
N ASP A 712 32.45 -13.24 -25.65
CA ASP A 712 33.54 -12.33 -25.99
C ASP A 712 34.79 -12.67 -25.18
N TYR A 713 35.97 -12.49 -25.78
CA TYR A 713 37.22 -12.43 -25.02
C TYR A 713 37.30 -11.08 -24.32
N LEU A 714 37.27 -11.08 -22.98
CA LEU A 714 37.32 -9.87 -22.16
C LEU A 714 38.69 -9.73 -21.49
N LEU A 715 39.31 -8.55 -21.60
CA LEU A 715 40.53 -8.20 -20.90
C LEU A 715 40.26 -7.12 -19.85
N VAL A 716 40.37 -7.49 -18.57
CA VAL A 716 40.12 -6.63 -17.40
C VAL A 716 41.43 -6.04 -16.88
N SER A 717 41.47 -4.72 -16.70
CA SER A 717 42.62 -4.01 -16.13
C SER A 717 42.61 -3.97 -14.60
N ASP A 718 43.74 -3.58 -14.00
CA ASP A 718 43.87 -3.42 -12.53
C ASP A 718 42.88 -2.41 -11.92
N ALA A 719 42.31 -1.51 -12.73
CA ALA A 719 41.28 -0.54 -12.34
C ALA A 719 39.86 -0.93 -12.80
N GLY A 720 39.65 -2.20 -13.19
CA GLY A 720 38.34 -2.72 -13.58
C GLY A 720 37.82 -2.24 -14.94
N ALA A 721 38.59 -1.45 -15.70
CA ALA A 721 38.25 -1.13 -17.09
C ALA A 721 38.43 -2.37 -17.98
N VAL A 722 37.47 -2.62 -18.88
CA VAL A 722 37.34 -3.86 -19.67
C VAL A 722 37.40 -3.57 -21.17
N ARG A 723 38.13 -4.40 -21.90
CA ARG A 723 38.17 -4.43 -23.37
C ARG A 723 37.59 -5.74 -23.89
N ALA A 724 36.84 -5.71 -25.00
CA ALA A 724 36.21 -6.89 -25.58
C ALA A 724 36.69 -7.19 -27.02
N VAL A 725 36.80 -8.48 -27.33
CA VAL A 725 37.09 -9.01 -28.66
C VAL A 725 36.15 -10.17 -28.99
N SER A 726 35.19 -9.95 -29.88
CA SER A 726 34.19 -10.94 -30.31
C SER A 726 34.77 -11.92 -31.35
N LEU A 727 34.30 -13.17 -31.31
CA LEU A 727 34.78 -14.28 -32.15
C LEU A 727 33.73 -14.66 -33.19
N GLN A 728 33.78 -14.03 -34.37
CA GLN A 728 32.73 -14.17 -35.39
C GLN A 728 33.08 -15.16 -36.51
N GLY A 729 32.07 -15.88 -36.99
CA GLY A 729 32.18 -16.84 -38.10
C GLY A 729 32.56 -18.26 -37.67
N ASP A 730 33.38 -18.94 -38.48
CA ASP A 730 33.88 -20.29 -38.21
C ASP A 730 34.91 -20.26 -37.07
N ILE A 731 34.60 -20.90 -35.94
CA ILE A 731 35.46 -20.93 -34.75
C ILE A 731 36.78 -21.67 -34.96
N MET A 732 36.89 -22.48 -36.02
CA MET A 732 38.15 -23.12 -36.43
C MET A 732 39.12 -22.12 -37.09
N ASN A 733 38.63 -20.93 -37.50
CA ASN A 733 39.43 -19.81 -38.02
C ASN A 733 38.66 -18.47 -37.83
N PRO A 734 38.52 -17.97 -36.59
CA PRO A 734 37.56 -16.93 -36.26
C PRO A 734 37.98 -15.54 -36.71
N THR A 735 37.00 -14.73 -37.11
CA THR A 735 37.16 -13.29 -37.36
C THR A 735 37.08 -12.56 -36.03
N ARG A 736 38.19 -11.95 -35.61
CA ARG A 736 38.29 -11.23 -34.34
C ARG A 736 37.88 -9.78 -34.54
N VAL A 737 36.76 -9.36 -33.95
CA VAL A 737 36.31 -7.96 -33.97
C VAL A 737 36.72 -7.31 -32.64
N ASN A 738 37.35 -6.14 -32.68
CA ASN A 738 37.84 -5.46 -31.48
C ASN A 738 36.94 -4.26 -31.16
N HIS A 739 36.29 -4.30 -30.00
CA HIS A 739 35.28 -3.32 -29.58
C HIS A 739 35.88 -2.17 -28.75
N GLY A 740 37.20 -2.16 -28.56
CA GLY A 740 37.91 -1.14 -27.78
C GLY A 740 37.72 -1.35 -26.28
N ILE A 741 37.60 -0.25 -25.53
CA ILE A 741 37.23 -0.28 -24.11
C ILE A 741 35.70 -0.23 -24.04
N ILE A 742 35.07 -1.30 -23.57
CA ILE A 742 33.61 -1.38 -23.41
C ILE A 742 33.15 -0.87 -22.05
N ALA A 743 33.95 -1.03 -20.99
CA ALA A 743 33.68 -0.47 -19.66
C ALA A 743 34.92 0.28 -19.15
N VAL A 744 34.75 1.47 -18.58
CA VAL A 744 35.88 2.32 -18.13
C VAL A 744 36.35 2.04 -16.70
N GLY A 745 35.73 1.10 -16.00
CA GLY A 745 35.93 0.85 -14.58
C GLY A 745 35.11 1.82 -13.71
N VAL A 746 34.69 1.38 -12.53
CA VAL A 746 33.77 2.12 -11.64
C VAL A 746 34.16 1.99 -10.18
N GLY A 747 34.27 3.11 -9.46
CA GLY A 747 34.54 3.13 -8.01
C GLY A 747 35.80 2.35 -7.62
N ASN A 748 35.60 1.24 -6.87
CA ASN A 748 36.67 0.37 -6.35
C ASN A 748 36.92 -0.87 -7.24
N ALA A 749 36.53 -0.84 -8.51
CA ALA A 749 36.70 -1.96 -9.43
C ALA A 749 38.18 -2.28 -9.72
N ASN A 750 38.48 -3.58 -9.83
CA ASN A 750 39.78 -4.16 -10.12
C ASN A 750 39.58 -5.58 -10.71
N ARG A 751 40.67 -6.20 -11.17
CA ARG A 751 40.65 -7.56 -11.75
C ARG A 751 39.99 -8.63 -10.87
N ASP A 752 40.08 -8.51 -9.55
CA ASP A 752 39.66 -9.57 -8.62
C ASP A 752 38.17 -9.48 -8.26
N ASN A 753 37.54 -8.30 -8.40
CA ASN A 753 36.12 -8.07 -8.05
C ASN A 753 35.16 -7.83 -9.22
N VAL A 754 35.65 -7.60 -10.44
CA VAL A 754 34.79 -7.55 -11.64
C VAL A 754 34.30 -8.95 -12.01
N ARG A 755 33.00 -9.09 -12.27
CA ARG A 755 32.34 -10.29 -12.81
C ARG A 755 31.40 -9.89 -13.94
N PHE A 756 31.02 -10.89 -14.73
CA PHE A 756 30.01 -10.78 -15.79
C PHE A 756 29.06 -11.96 -15.68
N ALA A 757 27.76 -11.69 -15.72
CA ALA A 757 26.68 -12.67 -15.77
C ALA A 757 25.39 -11.96 -16.25
N ASP A 758 24.48 -12.69 -16.89
CA ASP A 758 23.15 -12.17 -17.24
C ASP A 758 22.27 -12.16 -15.99
N ILE A 759 21.88 -10.98 -15.48
CA ILE A 759 21.06 -10.86 -14.26
C ILE A 759 19.60 -10.50 -14.51
N ASP A 760 19.16 -10.32 -15.77
CA ASP A 760 17.76 -10.04 -16.12
C ASP A 760 17.12 -11.01 -17.14
N GLY A 761 17.92 -11.90 -17.73
CA GLY A 761 17.52 -12.99 -18.63
C GLY A 761 17.36 -12.57 -20.09
N ASP A 762 17.90 -11.41 -20.50
CA ASP A 762 17.81 -10.92 -21.88
C ASP A 762 18.80 -11.58 -22.86
N GLY A 763 19.80 -12.31 -22.36
CA GLY A 763 20.84 -13.00 -23.13
C GLY A 763 22.17 -12.27 -23.19
N ARG A 764 22.33 -11.11 -22.53
CA ARG A 764 23.58 -10.34 -22.45
C ARG A 764 24.17 -10.40 -21.04
N ALA A 765 25.49 -10.40 -20.96
CA ALA A 765 26.20 -10.36 -19.69
C ALA A 765 26.34 -8.91 -19.17
N ASP A 766 25.93 -8.71 -17.92
CA ASP A 766 25.96 -7.45 -17.19
C ASP A 766 27.30 -7.21 -16.49
N TYR A 767 27.65 -5.95 -16.24
CA TYR A 767 28.88 -5.61 -15.52
C TYR A 767 28.61 -5.59 -14.01
N LEU A 768 29.30 -6.47 -13.28
CA LEU A 768 29.07 -6.71 -11.85
C LEU A 768 30.34 -6.47 -11.03
N LEU A 769 30.17 -5.91 -9.84
CA LEU A 769 31.22 -5.59 -8.88
C LEU A 769 30.94 -6.30 -7.55
N VAL A 770 31.72 -7.34 -7.23
CA VAL A 770 31.54 -8.16 -6.03
C VAL A 770 32.47 -7.69 -4.90
N GLY A 771 31.91 -7.08 -3.85
CA GLY A 771 32.65 -6.64 -2.67
C GLY A 771 33.12 -7.78 -1.77
N GLU A 772 33.96 -7.44 -0.79
CA GLU A 772 34.67 -8.43 0.06
C GLU A 772 33.73 -9.36 0.85
N LYS A 773 32.48 -8.95 1.10
CA LYS A 773 31.46 -9.73 1.83
C LYS A 773 30.47 -10.47 0.91
N GLY A 774 30.75 -10.52 -0.39
CA GLY A 774 29.81 -11.02 -1.39
C GLY A 774 28.67 -10.05 -1.70
N ASP A 775 28.74 -8.80 -1.24
CA ASP A 775 27.88 -7.72 -1.73
C ASP A 775 28.10 -7.50 -3.23
N ILE A 776 27.04 -7.22 -4.00
CA ILE A 776 27.12 -7.03 -5.45
C ILE A 776 26.52 -5.69 -5.84
N SER A 777 27.29 -4.89 -6.56
CA SER A 777 26.81 -3.71 -7.30
C SER A 777 26.79 -3.98 -8.80
N ALA A 778 25.73 -3.58 -9.50
CA ALA A 778 25.48 -3.98 -10.87
C ALA A 778 25.19 -2.81 -11.84
N TRP A 779 25.48 -3.06 -13.12
CA TRP A 779 25.22 -2.21 -14.26
C TRP A 779 24.68 -3.06 -15.41
N GLN A 780 23.40 -2.86 -15.76
CA GLN A 780 22.68 -3.55 -16.83
C GLN A 780 23.27 -3.22 -18.22
N ASN A 781 23.35 -4.22 -19.11
CA ASN A 781 23.81 -4.10 -20.48
C ASN A 781 22.67 -3.73 -21.45
N THR A 782 22.26 -2.46 -21.45
CA THR A 782 21.16 -1.96 -22.30
C THR A 782 21.55 -1.73 -23.77
N GLY A 783 22.76 -2.13 -24.18
CA GLY A 783 23.33 -1.78 -25.48
C GLY A 783 22.79 -2.59 -26.67
N PRO A 784 22.72 -2.01 -27.89
CA PRO A 784 22.39 -2.76 -29.10
C PRO A 784 23.50 -3.76 -29.46
N VAL A 785 23.14 -4.82 -30.20
CA VAL A 785 24.05 -5.94 -30.47
C VAL A 785 25.38 -5.49 -31.08
N GLY A 786 26.49 -5.84 -30.42
CA GLY A 786 27.85 -5.41 -30.74
C GLY A 786 28.34 -4.13 -30.05
N GLN A 787 27.52 -3.43 -29.25
CA GLN A 787 27.89 -2.19 -28.56
C GLN A 787 27.23 -2.11 -27.17
N PRO A 788 27.82 -2.72 -26.12
CA PRO A 788 27.29 -2.66 -24.75
C PRO A 788 27.19 -1.23 -24.20
N VAL A 789 26.16 -1.00 -23.37
CA VAL A 789 25.87 0.28 -22.69
C VAL A 789 25.47 -0.03 -21.24
N TRP A 790 26.09 0.66 -20.28
CA TRP A 790 26.06 0.26 -18.86
C TRP A 790 25.13 1.15 -17.99
N LYS A 791 23.86 0.75 -17.87
CA LYS A 791 22.88 1.41 -17.00
C LYS A 791 23.06 0.97 -15.55
N LYS A 792 23.50 1.87 -14.68
CA LYS A 792 23.73 1.57 -13.26
C LYS A 792 22.43 1.16 -12.55
N LEU A 793 22.44 -0.01 -11.89
CA LEU A 793 21.36 -0.47 -11.01
C LEU A 793 21.63 -0.11 -9.55
N GLY A 794 22.90 -0.10 -9.13
CA GLY A 794 23.29 0.11 -7.73
C GLY A 794 23.62 -1.21 -7.03
N THR A 795 23.49 -1.24 -5.71
CA THR A 795 23.73 -2.45 -4.90
C THR A 795 22.53 -3.38 -5.03
N ILE A 796 22.69 -4.49 -5.75
CA ILE A 796 21.65 -5.50 -5.95
C ILE A 796 21.71 -6.62 -4.90
N ALA A 797 22.87 -6.87 -4.29
CA ALA A 797 23.02 -7.80 -3.17
C ALA A 797 23.82 -7.12 -2.05
N VAL A 798 23.37 -7.24 -0.79
CA VAL A 798 24.04 -6.64 0.38
C VAL A 798 25.13 -7.53 1.01
N GLY A 799 25.36 -8.71 0.43
CA GLY A 799 26.15 -9.78 1.04
C GLY A 799 25.36 -10.53 2.12
N VAL A 800 25.88 -11.68 2.54
CA VAL A 800 25.26 -12.54 3.57
C VAL A 800 26.35 -13.19 4.42
N ASP A 801 26.01 -13.64 5.63
CA ASP A 801 27.00 -14.24 6.54
C ASP A 801 27.64 -15.51 5.95
N GLY A 802 28.98 -15.54 5.94
CA GLY A 802 29.77 -16.57 5.25
C GLY A 802 30.08 -16.25 3.77
N GLY A 803 29.45 -15.24 3.19
CA GLY A 803 29.78 -14.72 1.87
C GLY A 803 31.14 -14.02 1.83
N GLN A 804 31.97 -14.39 0.86
CA GLN A 804 33.25 -13.76 0.57
C GLN A 804 33.44 -13.69 -0.96
N ARG A 805 34.10 -12.65 -1.47
CA ARG A 805 34.29 -12.41 -2.91
C ARG A 805 34.85 -13.61 -3.70
N GLU A 806 35.73 -14.39 -3.08
CA GLU A 806 36.34 -15.60 -3.62
C GLU A 806 35.39 -16.81 -3.67
N ASN A 807 34.31 -16.80 -2.88
CA ASN A 807 33.38 -17.90 -2.70
C ASN A 807 32.00 -17.68 -3.37
N VAL A 808 31.65 -16.44 -3.69
CA VAL A 808 30.48 -16.10 -4.50
C VAL A 808 30.61 -16.66 -5.92
N ARG A 809 29.55 -17.29 -6.42
CA ARG A 809 29.35 -17.68 -7.82
C ARG A 809 28.03 -17.09 -8.31
N LEU A 810 27.93 -16.94 -9.63
CA LEU A 810 26.72 -16.54 -10.34
C LEU A 810 26.50 -17.58 -11.43
N ALA A 811 25.33 -18.20 -11.43
CA ALA A 811 24.97 -19.30 -12.32
C ALA A 811 23.46 -19.46 -12.37
N ASN A 812 22.89 -19.85 -13.50
CA ASN A 812 21.46 -20.14 -13.66
C ASN A 812 21.20 -21.58 -13.23
N VAL A 813 20.61 -21.78 -12.04
CA VAL A 813 20.34 -23.11 -11.47
C VAL A 813 18.86 -23.50 -11.50
N ASN A 814 17.97 -22.58 -11.87
CA ASN A 814 16.51 -22.77 -11.88
C ASN A 814 15.86 -22.79 -13.30
N ASN A 815 16.59 -22.40 -14.36
CA ASN A 815 16.14 -22.27 -15.75
C ASN A 815 15.12 -21.13 -16.02
N ASP A 816 15.20 -20.02 -15.28
CA ASP A 816 14.50 -18.76 -15.63
C ASP A 816 15.32 -17.85 -16.57
N ARG A 817 16.58 -18.23 -16.83
CA ARG A 817 17.66 -17.56 -17.61
C ARG A 817 18.47 -16.51 -16.87
N ARG A 818 18.18 -16.22 -15.61
CA ARG A 818 18.92 -15.26 -14.80
C ARG A 818 20.01 -15.96 -14.02
N ALA A 819 21.09 -15.24 -13.72
CA ALA A 819 22.12 -15.75 -12.84
C ALA A 819 21.69 -15.63 -11.37
N ASP A 820 21.57 -16.78 -10.71
CA ASP A 820 21.30 -16.92 -9.28
C ASP A 820 22.56 -16.61 -8.44
N TYR A 821 22.38 -16.09 -7.23
CA TYR A 821 23.47 -15.79 -6.31
C TYR A 821 23.79 -17.01 -5.47
N LEU A 822 25.02 -17.52 -5.59
CA LEU A 822 25.46 -18.75 -4.94
C LEU A 822 26.67 -18.49 -4.04
N ILE A 823 26.72 -19.14 -2.89
CA ILE A 823 27.93 -19.23 -2.05
C ILE A 823 28.46 -20.66 -2.13
N MET A 824 29.73 -20.77 -2.52
CA MET A 824 30.44 -22.05 -2.57
C MET A 824 31.26 -22.26 -1.30
N ASN A 825 31.11 -23.41 -0.62
CA ASN A 825 31.94 -23.76 0.52
C ASN A 825 33.42 -23.89 0.08
N PRO A 826 34.36 -23.10 0.64
CA PRO A 826 35.76 -23.10 0.18
C PRO A 826 36.46 -24.45 0.24
N SER A 827 36.08 -25.32 1.19
CA SER A 827 36.76 -26.58 1.50
C SER A 827 36.10 -27.83 0.93
N THR A 828 34.83 -27.75 0.50
CA THR A 828 34.07 -28.90 -0.03
C THR A 828 33.42 -28.64 -1.39
N GLY A 829 33.39 -27.40 -1.87
CA GLY A 829 32.70 -27.04 -3.11
C GLY A 829 31.17 -27.14 -3.05
N ALA A 830 30.57 -27.35 -1.88
CA ALA A 830 29.12 -27.38 -1.70
C ALA A 830 28.49 -26.00 -1.98
N LEU A 831 27.19 -25.95 -2.27
CA LEU A 831 26.50 -24.73 -2.72
C LEU A 831 25.28 -24.40 -1.85
N ASP A 832 25.24 -23.16 -1.40
CA ASP A 832 24.08 -22.51 -0.78
C ASP A 832 23.59 -21.40 -1.73
N ALA A 833 22.27 -21.23 -1.92
CA ALA A 833 21.70 -20.47 -3.05
C ALA A 833 20.62 -19.45 -2.68
N TRP A 834 20.59 -18.37 -3.46
CA TRP A 834 19.55 -17.34 -3.49
C TRP A 834 19.13 -17.13 -4.95
N LEU A 835 17.88 -17.45 -5.29
CA LEU A 835 17.40 -17.36 -6.67
C LEU A 835 17.14 -15.91 -7.08
N ASN A 836 17.40 -15.58 -8.34
CA ASN A 836 17.19 -14.25 -8.93
C ASN A 836 15.73 -14.09 -9.40
N MET A 837 14.83 -13.79 -8.47
CA MET A 837 13.41 -13.69 -8.77
C MET A 837 13.15 -12.60 -9.84
N PRO A 838 12.30 -12.89 -10.86
CA PRO A 838 12.15 -12.00 -12.00
C PRO A 838 11.44 -10.69 -11.65
N ASP A 839 12.19 -9.60 -11.69
CA ASP A 839 11.68 -8.23 -11.70
C ASP A 839 11.00 -7.87 -13.02
N LEU A 840 10.09 -6.89 -12.96
CA LEU A 840 9.13 -6.61 -14.01
C LEU A 840 9.23 -5.16 -14.49
N GLU A 841 9.24 -4.96 -15.80
CA GLU A 841 8.93 -3.66 -16.41
C GLU A 841 7.41 -3.44 -16.39
N VAL A 842 6.85 -3.17 -15.20
CA VAL A 842 5.47 -2.68 -15.05
C VAL A 842 5.48 -1.16 -15.14
N VAL A 843 5.34 -0.65 -16.37
CA VAL A 843 4.19 0.18 -16.80
C VAL A 843 4.08 0.11 -18.34
N GLY A 844 2.88 0.12 -18.93
CA GLY A 844 2.69 0.44 -20.36
C GLY A 844 1.79 -0.50 -21.19
N PRO A 845 1.95 -0.54 -22.54
CA PRO A 845 1.05 -1.26 -23.45
C PRO A 845 1.17 -2.78 -23.41
N ASN A 846 2.05 -3.32 -22.57
CA ASN A 846 2.29 -4.75 -22.38
C ASN A 846 1.23 -5.40 -21.46
N VAL A 847 0.53 -4.62 -20.65
CA VAL A 847 -0.43 -5.12 -19.65
C VAL A 847 -1.77 -5.52 -20.29
N ARG A 848 -2.29 -6.69 -19.90
CA ARG A 848 -3.68 -7.15 -20.09
C ARG A 848 -4.30 -7.53 -18.74
N LEU A 849 -5.61 -7.56 -18.71
CA LEU A 849 -6.44 -8.22 -17.70
C LEU A 849 -7.20 -9.35 -18.43
N ALA A 850 -7.35 -10.51 -17.79
CA ALA A 850 -8.15 -11.66 -18.24
C ALA A 850 -8.18 -12.75 -17.14
N ASP A 851 -9.32 -13.38 -16.86
CA ASP A 851 -9.43 -14.52 -15.93
C ASP A 851 -8.79 -15.78 -16.52
N ILE A 852 -7.62 -16.17 -16.00
CA ILE A 852 -6.84 -17.30 -16.51
C ILE A 852 -7.06 -18.58 -15.66
N ASP A 853 -7.67 -18.45 -14.49
CA ASP A 853 -7.76 -19.49 -13.46
C ASP A 853 -9.19 -20.04 -13.30
N GLY A 854 -10.21 -19.20 -13.54
CA GLY A 854 -11.63 -19.49 -13.57
C GLY A 854 -12.38 -19.15 -12.30
N ASP A 855 -11.85 -18.28 -11.42
CA ASP A 855 -12.50 -17.89 -10.17
C ASP A 855 -13.45 -16.68 -10.25
N GLY A 856 -13.55 -16.04 -11.42
CA GLY A 856 -14.44 -14.91 -11.70
C GLY A 856 -13.77 -13.54 -11.57
N ARG A 857 -12.44 -13.49 -11.51
CA ARG A 857 -11.63 -12.26 -11.45
C ARG A 857 -10.58 -12.26 -12.54
N ASP A 858 -10.41 -11.12 -13.20
CA ASP A 858 -9.34 -10.96 -14.17
C ASP A 858 -7.96 -10.91 -13.50
N ASP A 859 -7.03 -11.69 -14.04
CA ASP A 859 -5.66 -11.75 -13.58
C ASP A 859 -4.80 -10.66 -14.23
N TYR A 860 -3.73 -10.24 -13.55
CA TYR A 860 -2.80 -9.27 -14.11
C TYR A 860 -1.79 -9.98 -15.01
N LEU A 861 -1.75 -9.60 -16.29
CA LEU A 861 -0.94 -10.27 -17.31
C LEU A 861 0.07 -9.32 -17.96
N TYR A 862 1.35 -9.72 -17.96
CA TYR A 862 2.41 -9.05 -18.72
C TYR A 862 2.66 -9.79 -20.03
N MET A 863 2.50 -9.10 -21.17
CA MET A 863 2.70 -9.65 -22.50
C MET A 863 3.95 -9.09 -23.19
N ASP A 864 4.89 -9.98 -23.54
CA ASP A 864 6.11 -9.63 -24.27
C ASP A 864 5.88 -9.36 -25.78
N ALA A 865 6.91 -8.91 -26.49
CA ALA A 865 6.83 -8.54 -27.91
C ALA A 865 6.43 -9.70 -28.86
N VAL A 866 6.73 -10.96 -28.52
CA VAL A 866 6.37 -12.15 -29.32
C VAL A 866 5.05 -12.79 -28.89
N GLY A 867 4.37 -12.21 -27.89
CA GLY A 867 3.12 -12.70 -27.34
C GLY A 867 3.29 -13.74 -26.22
N GLY A 868 4.49 -13.89 -25.65
CA GLY A 868 4.64 -14.60 -24.39
C GLY A 868 3.94 -13.86 -23.25
N ILE A 869 3.35 -14.60 -22.32
CA ILE A 869 2.54 -14.07 -21.21
C ILE A 869 3.11 -14.60 -19.89
N ARG A 870 3.39 -13.68 -18.97
CA ARG A 870 3.55 -13.95 -17.54
C ARG A 870 2.32 -13.47 -16.77
N ALA A 871 1.96 -14.13 -15.68
CA ALA A 871 0.70 -13.89 -14.96
C ALA A 871 0.86 -13.79 -13.43
N TRP A 872 0.00 -12.97 -12.84
CA TRP A 872 -0.20 -12.80 -11.40
C TRP A 872 -1.69 -12.96 -11.13
N LEU A 873 -2.03 -14.02 -10.40
CA LEU A 873 -3.42 -14.35 -10.12
C LEU A 873 -4.02 -13.37 -9.13
N ASN A 874 -5.27 -12.94 -9.35
CA ASN A 874 -5.98 -12.04 -8.45
C ASN A 874 -6.57 -12.81 -7.26
N ARG A 875 -5.92 -12.72 -6.10
CA ARG A 875 -6.40 -13.35 -4.85
C ARG A 875 -6.98 -12.35 -3.85
N GLY A 876 -7.26 -11.13 -4.30
CA GLY A 876 -7.77 -10.03 -3.46
C GLY A 876 -9.25 -10.15 -3.09
N PHE A 877 -9.75 -9.22 -2.28
CA PHE A 877 -11.15 -9.16 -1.86
C PHE A 877 -11.61 -7.71 -1.64
N VAL A 878 -12.79 -7.38 -2.16
CA VAL A 878 -13.65 -6.21 -1.85
C VAL A 878 -13.09 -4.80 -2.13
N ASP A 879 -11.79 -4.52 -1.92
CA ASP A 879 -11.24 -3.17 -2.20
C ASP A 879 -9.88 -3.10 -2.91
N HIS A 880 -9.14 -4.20 -3.07
CA HIS A 880 -7.95 -4.27 -3.93
C HIS A 880 -7.59 -5.71 -4.35
N PRO A 881 -6.93 -5.92 -5.52
CA PRO A 881 -6.31 -7.18 -5.90
C PRO A 881 -5.05 -7.53 -5.08
N ASP A 882 -4.87 -8.82 -4.76
CA ASP A 882 -3.59 -9.39 -4.29
C ASP A 882 -2.95 -10.19 -5.43
N TRP A 883 -1.80 -9.73 -5.92
CA TRP A 883 -1.19 -10.20 -7.18
C TRP A 883 -0.20 -11.36 -6.98
N VAL A 884 -0.71 -12.59 -6.97
CA VAL A 884 0.09 -13.81 -6.73
C VAL A 884 0.75 -14.33 -8.00
N SER A 885 2.05 -14.08 -8.16
CA SER A 885 2.85 -14.51 -9.32
C SER A 885 2.79 -16.03 -9.57
N ILE A 886 2.36 -16.44 -10.76
CA ILE A 886 2.48 -17.83 -11.27
C ILE A 886 3.49 -17.96 -12.42
N GLY A 887 4.25 -16.92 -12.73
CA GLY A 887 5.36 -16.97 -13.68
C GLY A 887 4.91 -16.99 -15.15
N LEU A 888 5.65 -17.71 -16.01
CA LEU A 888 5.43 -17.73 -17.46
C LEU A 888 4.38 -18.77 -17.85
N ILE A 889 3.14 -18.32 -18.08
CA ILE A 889 2.03 -19.20 -18.48
C ILE A 889 2.03 -19.51 -19.99
N ALA A 890 2.57 -18.63 -20.83
CA ALA A 890 2.66 -18.85 -22.28
C ALA A 890 4.00 -18.36 -22.85
N PRO A 891 4.75 -19.17 -23.63
CA PRO A 891 6.02 -18.76 -24.25
C PRO A 891 5.84 -18.05 -25.61
N GLY A 892 4.61 -17.63 -25.95
CA GLY A 892 4.25 -17.12 -27.28
C GLY A 892 4.16 -18.22 -28.33
N VAL A 893 3.72 -17.86 -29.54
CA VAL A 893 3.53 -18.81 -30.67
C VAL A 893 4.06 -18.26 -31.99
N PRO A 894 4.55 -19.11 -32.94
CA PRO A 894 5.15 -18.63 -34.18
C PRO A 894 4.19 -17.80 -35.05
N GLY A 895 4.52 -16.52 -35.24
CA GLY A 895 3.68 -15.56 -35.97
C GLY A 895 2.74 -14.73 -35.09
N GLY A 896 2.65 -15.06 -33.80
CA GLY A 896 2.15 -14.14 -32.78
C GLY A 896 3.07 -12.93 -32.61
N SER A 897 2.46 -11.82 -32.22
CA SER A 897 3.10 -10.65 -31.60
C SER A 897 2.07 -10.03 -30.66
N ARG A 898 2.52 -9.23 -29.69
CA ARG A 898 1.67 -8.56 -28.69
C ARG A 898 0.43 -7.83 -29.26
N GLU A 899 0.53 -7.35 -30.49
CA GLU A 899 -0.53 -6.62 -31.20
C GLU A 899 -1.60 -7.55 -31.80
N ARG A 900 -1.23 -8.81 -32.08
CA ARG A 900 -2.10 -9.86 -32.63
C ARG A 900 -2.77 -10.72 -31.56
N ILE A 901 -2.25 -10.78 -30.34
CA ILE A 901 -2.84 -11.62 -29.28
C ILE A 901 -4.09 -10.96 -28.71
N ARG A 902 -5.15 -11.74 -28.54
CA ARG A 902 -6.31 -11.44 -27.70
C ARG A 902 -6.50 -12.59 -26.71
N LEU A 903 -7.21 -12.30 -25.64
CA LEU A 903 -7.71 -13.27 -24.67
C LEU A 903 -9.24 -13.11 -24.67
N ALA A 904 -9.95 -14.23 -24.55
CA ALA A 904 -11.39 -14.34 -24.32
C ALA A 904 -11.77 -15.82 -24.14
N ASP A 905 -12.69 -16.18 -23.24
CA ASP A 905 -13.26 -17.54 -23.19
C ASP A 905 -14.04 -17.86 -24.48
N MET A 906 -13.53 -18.81 -25.28
CA MET A 906 -14.15 -19.24 -26.53
C MET A 906 -15.03 -20.48 -26.39
N ASP A 907 -15.03 -21.15 -25.24
CA ASP A 907 -15.52 -22.52 -25.12
C ASP A 907 -16.47 -22.77 -23.92
N GLY A 908 -16.54 -21.81 -22.99
CA GLY A 908 -17.57 -21.65 -21.97
C GLY A 908 -17.27 -22.38 -20.66
N ASP A 909 -15.99 -22.42 -20.25
CA ASP A 909 -15.57 -23.00 -18.97
C ASP A 909 -15.04 -22.02 -17.93
N GLY A 910 -15.20 -20.71 -18.21
CA GLY A 910 -14.93 -19.59 -17.32
C GLY A 910 -13.50 -19.04 -17.42
N ARG A 911 -12.74 -19.41 -18.45
CA ARG A 911 -11.30 -19.13 -18.52
C ARG A 911 -10.88 -18.64 -19.90
N ASP A 912 -10.06 -17.60 -19.90
CA ASP A 912 -9.67 -16.91 -21.12
C ASP A 912 -8.69 -17.71 -21.98
N ASP A 913 -9.04 -17.85 -23.26
CA ASP A 913 -8.28 -18.62 -24.24
C ASP A 913 -7.25 -17.77 -24.99
N TYR A 914 -6.15 -18.38 -25.42
CA TYR A 914 -5.09 -17.67 -26.14
C TYR A 914 -5.41 -17.58 -27.64
N LEU A 915 -5.68 -16.37 -28.14
CA LEU A 915 -6.14 -16.13 -29.50
C LEU A 915 -5.12 -15.32 -30.32
N VAL A 916 -4.74 -15.81 -31.50
CA VAL A 916 -3.93 -15.07 -32.48
C VAL A 916 -4.81 -14.57 -33.61
N VAL A 917 -4.95 -13.25 -33.73
CA VAL A 917 -5.66 -12.58 -34.83
C VAL A 917 -4.68 -12.23 -35.94
N ALA A 918 -4.89 -12.78 -37.13
CA ALA A 918 -4.14 -12.48 -38.34
C ALA A 918 -4.56 -11.14 -38.97
N ASP A 919 -3.77 -10.65 -39.92
CA ASP A 919 -3.93 -9.30 -40.49
C ASP A 919 -5.28 -9.07 -41.21
N ASN A 920 -5.93 -10.15 -41.67
CA ASN A 920 -7.27 -10.17 -42.27
C ASN A 920 -8.41 -10.51 -41.29
N GLY A 921 -8.13 -10.54 -39.99
CA GLY A 921 -9.08 -10.94 -38.94
C GLY A 921 -9.27 -12.45 -38.75
N ALA A 922 -8.55 -13.33 -39.47
CA ALA A 922 -8.62 -14.77 -39.19
C ALA A 922 -8.05 -15.09 -37.80
N VAL A 923 -8.64 -16.05 -37.09
CA VAL A 923 -8.35 -16.34 -35.68
C VAL A 923 -7.85 -17.77 -35.52
N THR A 924 -6.68 -17.92 -34.88
CA THR A 924 -6.15 -19.21 -34.44
C THR A 924 -6.17 -19.28 -32.91
N ALA A 925 -6.77 -20.31 -32.33
CA ALA A 925 -7.00 -20.41 -30.89
C ALA A 925 -6.27 -21.58 -30.23
N TRP A 926 -5.95 -21.39 -28.95
CA TRP A 926 -5.49 -22.42 -28.02
C TRP A 926 -6.32 -22.32 -26.74
N PHE A 927 -7.12 -23.34 -26.44
CA PHE A 927 -8.02 -23.31 -25.30
C PHE A 927 -7.29 -23.61 -23.99
N ASN A 928 -7.57 -22.83 -22.94
CA ASN A 928 -7.03 -23.04 -21.60
C ASN A 928 -7.77 -24.19 -20.92
N LYS A 929 -7.07 -25.31 -20.71
CA LYS A 929 -7.61 -26.47 -19.97
C LYS A 929 -6.65 -26.93 -18.88
N GLY A 930 -6.05 -25.95 -18.20
CA GLY A 930 -5.15 -26.14 -17.07
C GLY A 930 -5.87 -26.32 -15.73
N TYR A 931 -5.10 -26.08 -14.67
CA TYR A 931 -5.58 -25.93 -13.29
C TYR A 931 -5.47 -24.46 -12.84
N THR A 932 -6.09 -24.12 -11.70
CA THR A 932 -6.17 -22.78 -11.07
C THR A 932 -4.83 -22.14 -10.71
N ASP A 933 -3.72 -22.85 -10.86
CA ASP A 933 -2.35 -22.35 -10.69
C ASP A 933 -1.49 -22.53 -11.95
N HIS A 934 -1.90 -23.38 -12.89
CA HIS A 934 -1.11 -23.88 -14.01
C HIS A 934 -1.96 -23.99 -15.30
N PRO A 935 -2.05 -22.91 -16.11
CA PRO A 935 -2.77 -22.90 -17.39
C PRO A 935 -2.19 -23.87 -18.42
N ALA A 936 -3.04 -24.43 -19.32
CA ALA A 936 -2.61 -25.44 -20.29
C ALA A 936 -3.26 -25.26 -21.68
N TRP A 937 -2.47 -24.79 -22.64
CA TRP A 937 -2.90 -24.33 -23.96
C TRP A 937 -3.09 -25.44 -25.00
N ASN A 938 -4.32 -25.93 -25.16
CA ASN A 938 -4.68 -26.93 -26.16
C ASN A 938 -5.04 -26.29 -27.51
N SER A 939 -4.20 -26.48 -28.53
CA SER A 939 -4.41 -25.85 -29.85
C SER A 939 -5.68 -26.36 -30.55
N ALA A 940 -6.65 -25.46 -30.74
CA ALA A 940 -7.85 -25.67 -31.53
C ALA A 940 -7.60 -25.46 -33.04
N GLY A 941 -6.59 -24.66 -33.38
CA GLY A 941 -6.29 -24.28 -34.77
C GLY A 941 -7.10 -23.07 -35.22
N VAL A 942 -7.36 -22.96 -36.53
CA VAL A 942 -8.08 -21.81 -37.10
C VAL A 942 -9.58 -21.96 -36.84
N ILE A 943 -10.10 -21.16 -35.91
CA ILE A 943 -11.52 -21.15 -35.53
C ILE A 943 -12.36 -20.14 -36.33
N ALA A 944 -11.73 -19.08 -36.88
CA ALA A 944 -12.41 -18.11 -37.73
C ALA A 944 -11.55 -17.73 -38.95
N VAL A 945 -12.18 -17.56 -40.12
CA VAL A 945 -11.47 -17.27 -41.39
C VAL A 945 -11.23 -15.78 -41.64
N GLY A 946 -11.74 -14.91 -40.77
CA GLY A 946 -11.76 -13.46 -40.94
C GLY A 946 -12.99 -12.97 -41.71
N VAL A 947 -13.11 -11.65 -41.86
CA VAL A 947 -14.24 -10.98 -42.50
C VAL A 947 -13.71 -10.00 -43.55
N ASP A 948 -14.28 -10.01 -44.76
CA ASP A 948 -13.83 -9.16 -45.86
C ASP A 948 -13.87 -7.67 -45.47
N GLY A 949 -12.73 -7.00 -45.58
CA GLY A 949 -12.54 -5.59 -45.21
C GLY A 949 -12.17 -5.35 -43.73
N ALA A 950 -12.28 -6.35 -42.85
CA ALA A 950 -11.78 -6.28 -41.49
C ALA A 950 -10.26 -6.49 -41.42
N THR A 951 -9.63 -5.97 -40.36
CA THR A 951 -8.21 -6.18 -40.04
C THR A 951 -8.03 -6.57 -38.58
N LEU A 952 -6.82 -6.99 -38.17
CA LEU A 952 -6.50 -7.31 -36.76
C LEU A 952 -6.86 -6.20 -35.75
N ASN A 953 -6.92 -4.94 -36.19
CA ASN A 953 -7.30 -3.79 -35.35
C ASN A 953 -8.81 -3.68 -35.12
N ASN A 954 -9.62 -4.23 -36.04
CA ASN A 954 -11.08 -4.20 -35.99
C ASN A 954 -11.68 -5.31 -35.12
N VAL A 955 -10.98 -6.45 -34.98
CA VAL A 955 -11.49 -7.62 -34.25
C VAL A 955 -11.46 -7.40 -32.74
N ARG A 956 -12.57 -7.77 -32.09
CA ARG A 956 -12.74 -7.94 -30.64
C ARG A 956 -13.48 -9.25 -30.38
N PHE A 957 -13.45 -9.68 -29.13
CA PHE A 957 -14.19 -10.82 -28.61
C PHE A 957 -14.93 -10.32 -27.36
N ALA A 958 -16.20 -10.65 -27.24
CA ALA A 958 -17.10 -10.24 -26.14
C ALA A 958 -18.38 -11.07 -26.24
N ASP A 959 -19.03 -11.48 -25.14
CA ASP A 959 -20.31 -12.18 -25.19
C ASP A 959 -21.45 -11.18 -25.48
N ILE A 960 -22.16 -11.35 -26.61
CA ILE A 960 -23.21 -10.42 -27.06
C ILE A 960 -24.62 -10.91 -26.71
N ASP A 961 -24.81 -12.16 -26.25
CA ASP A 961 -26.14 -12.64 -25.85
C ASP A 961 -26.26 -13.31 -24.46
N GLY A 962 -25.14 -13.51 -23.76
CA GLY A 962 -25.07 -13.98 -22.38
C GLY A 962 -25.20 -15.49 -22.27
N ASP A 963 -24.55 -16.25 -23.17
CA ASP A 963 -24.47 -17.71 -23.08
C ASP A 963 -23.14 -18.26 -22.51
N GLY A 964 -22.27 -17.35 -22.05
CA GLY A 964 -21.03 -17.61 -21.34
C GLY A 964 -19.81 -17.73 -22.26
N ARG A 965 -19.88 -17.19 -23.49
CA ARG A 965 -18.87 -17.43 -24.54
C ARG A 965 -18.68 -16.20 -25.42
N ALA A 966 -17.42 -15.91 -25.73
CA ALA A 966 -17.10 -14.72 -26.50
C ALA A 966 -17.47 -14.86 -28.00
N ASP A 967 -18.16 -13.84 -28.51
CA ASP A 967 -18.58 -13.71 -29.90
C ASP A 967 -17.55 -12.93 -30.72
N TYR A 968 -17.43 -13.26 -32.02
CA TYR A 968 -16.51 -12.57 -32.90
C TYR A 968 -17.11 -11.23 -33.34
N CYS A 969 -16.53 -10.14 -32.85
CA CYS A 969 -16.98 -8.78 -33.12
C CYS A 969 -16.00 -8.01 -34.02
N VAL A 970 -16.56 -7.26 -34.97
CA VAL A 970 -15.82 -6.37 -35.88
C VAL A 970 -16.27 -4.94 -35.65
N ILE A 971 -15.41 -4.13 -35.03
CA ILE A 971 -15.61 -2.70 -34.85
C ILE A 971 -15.02 -1.97 -36.07
N TRP A 972 -15.87 -1.27 -36.80
CA TRP A 972 -15.53 -0.50 -37.99
C TRP A 972 -15.00 0.89 -37.64
N ASN A 973 -14.38 1.58 -38.62
CA ASN A 973 -13.71 2.86 -38.38
C ASN A 973 -14.65 3.99 -37.94
N ASP A 974 -15.95 3.88 -38.21
CA ASP A 974 -17.04 4.76 -37.75
C ASP A 974 -17.59 4.38 -36.35
N GLY A 975 -16.86 3.54 -35.60
CA GLY A 975 -17.27 3.02 -34.29
C GLY A 975 -18.35 1.93 -34.37
N SER A 976 -18.90 1.66 -35.55
CA SER A 976 -20.03 0.76 -35.69
C SER A 976 -19.65 -0.72 -35.64
N VAL A 977 -20.56 -1.61 -35.21
CA VAL A 977 -20.21 -3.00 -34.86
C VAL A 977 -20.98 -4.02 -35.67
N SER A 978 -20.29 -5.05 -36.16
CA SER A 978 -20.86 -6.27 -36.71
C SER A 978 -20.43 -7.49 -35.88
N ALA A 979 -21.33 -8.45 -35.65
CA ALA A 979 -21.07 -9.59 -34.77
C ALA A 979 -21.50 -10.94 -35.36
N TRP A 980 -20.79 -11.99 -34.95
CA TRP A 980 -21.04 -13.38 -35.26
C TRP A 980 -21.05 -14.17 -33.96
N LEU A 981 -22.18 -14.77 -33.62
CA LEU A 981 -22.36 -15.46 -32.34
C LEU A 981 -21.67 -16.82 -32.35
N ASN A 982 -21.02 -17.19 -31.24
CA ASN A 982 -20.34 -18.45 -31.03
C ASN A 982 -21.31 -19.54 -30.57
N LYS A 983 -22.05 -20.13 -31.51
CA LYS A 983 -22.98 -21.25 -31.22
C LYS A 983 -22.35 -22.62 -31.48
N GLY A 984 -21.04 -22.72 -31.24
CA GLY A 984 -20.27 -23.96 -31.32
C GLY A 984 -20.43 -24.90 -30.13
N ASP A 985 -19.55 -25.89 -30.05
CA ASP A 985 -19.30 -26.67 -28.82
C ASP A 985 -17.93 -26.31 -28.22
N ALA A 986 -17.64 -26.81 -27.01
CA ALA A 986 -16.42 -26.51 -26.26
C ALA A 986 -15.11 -27.11 -26.85
N ARG A 987 -15.09 -27.35 -28.17
CA ARG A 987 -13.94 -27.78 -28.98
C ARG A 987 -13.94 -27.17 -30.40
N SER A 988 -15.04 -26.57 -30.82
CA SER A 988 -15.22 -26.05 -32.17
C SER A 988 -16.26 -24.91 -32.18
N PRO A 989 -15.83 -23.64 -31.98
CA PRO A 989 -16.65 -22.46 -32.23
C PRO A 989 -17.31 -22.50 -33.60
N THR A 990 -18.58 -22.06 -33.69
CA THR A 990 -19.29 -21.91 -34.97
C THR A 990 -20.07 -20.60 -35.00
N TRP A 991 -20.06 -19.93 -36.16
CA TRP A 991 -20.31 -18.50 -36.25
C TRP A 991 -21.66 -18.15 -36.88
N GLU A 992 -22.64 -17.74 -36.08
CA GLU A 992 -23.93 -17.27 -36.58
C GLU A 992 -23.92 -15.75 -36.79
N ASN A 993 -23.91 -15.32 -38.06
CA ASN A 993 -23.83 -13.91 -38.46
C ASN A 993 -25.09 -13.10 -38.12
N GLN A 994 -24.97 -12.07 -37.26
CA GLN A 994 -26.06 -11.16 -36.90
C GLN A 994 -26.08 -9.87 -37.76
N GLY A 995 -25.09 -9.68 -38.62
CA GLY A 995 -24.96 -8.47 -39.44
C GLY A 995 -24.43 -7.28 -38.63
N LYS A 996 -25.03 -6.10 -38.81
CA LYS A 996 -24.62 -4.85 -38.13
C LYS A 996 -25.45 -4.65 -36.87
N ILE A 997 -24.90 -4.99 -35.71
CA ILE A 997 -25.60 -4.93 -34.41
C ILE A 997 -25.63 -3.52 -33.81
N ALA A 998 -24.60 -2.69 -34.06
CA ALA A 998 -24.54 -1.30 -33.59
C ALA A 998 -24.25 -0.37 -34.78
N VAL A 999 -24.96 0.75 -34.86
CA VAL A 999 -24.84 1.70 -35.99
C VAL A 999 -23.61 2.61 -35.93
N GLY A 1000 -22.94 2.69 -34.77
CA GLY A 1000 -21.95 3.72 -34.43
C GLY A 1000 -22.64 4.96 -33.83
N VAL A 1001 -21.92 5.76 -33.05
CA VAL A 1001 -22.43 6.99 -32.43
C VAL A 1001 -21.61 8.21 -32.85
N ASP A 1002 -22.21 9.40 -32.89
CA ASP A 1002 -21.53 10.62 -33.36
C ASP A 1002 -20.31 10.95 -32.50
N GLY A 1003 -19.12 10.92 -33.11
CA GLY A 1003 -17.83 11.11 -32.45
C GLY A 1003 -17.12 9.81 -32.03
N SER A 1004 -17.76 8.65 -32.17
CA SER A 1004 -17.07 7.35 -32.04
C SER A 1004 -16.19 7.05 -33.26
N ALA A 1005 -15.11 6.32 -33.00
CA ALA A 1005 -14.20 5.78 -33.99
C ALA A 1005 -13.60 4.49 -33.41
N ARG A 1006 -13.28 3.49 -34.24
CA ARG A 1006 -12.85 2.13 -33.82
C ARG A 1006 -12.02 2.03 -32.53
N ASP A 1007 -11.01 2.88 -32.40
CA ASP A 1007 -10.05 2.80 -31.28
C ASP A 1007 -10.61 3.33 -29.95
N ASN A 1008 -11.76 4.00 -29.97
CA ASN A 1008 -12.45 4.57 -28.81
C ASN A 1008 -13.72 3.80 -28.41
N VAL A 1009 -14.01 2.67 -29.06
CA VAL A 1009 -15.16 1.79 -28.78
C VAL A 1009 -14.70 0.50 -28.10
N PHE A 1010 -15.42 0.10 -27.05
CA PHE A 1010 -15.20 -1.09 -26.22
C PHE A 1010 -16.53 -1.86 -26.06
N LEU A 1011 -16.45 -3.13 -25.65
CA LEU A 1011 -17.58 -4.06 -25.57
C LEU A 1011 -17.44 -4.90 -24.30
N GLU A 1012 -17.97 -4.41 -23.18
CA GLU A 1012 -17.72 -4.93 -21.82
C GLU A 1012 -19.04 -4.86 -21.00
N ASP A 1013 -19.33 -5.76 -20.06
CA ASP A 1013 -20.58 -5.75 -19.29
C ASP A 1013 -20.58 -4.69 -18.18
N LEU A 1014 -21.34 -3.60 -18.37
CA LEU A 1014 -21.42 -2.47 -17.45
C LEU A 1014 -22.33 -2.75 -16.24
N ASN A 1015 -23.16 -3.80 -16.29
CA ASN A 1015 -24.31 -3.96 -15.41
C ASN A 1015 -24.39 -5.30 -14.67
N GLY A 1016 -23.67 -6.32 -15.13
CA GLY A 1016 -23.61 -7.67 -14.57
C GLY A 1016 -24.79 -8.56 -14.98
N ASP A 1017 -25.34 -8.38 -16.19
CA ASP A 1017 -26.38 -9.28 -16.75
C ASP A 1017 -25.84 -10.39 -17.67
N GLY A 1018 -24.51 -10.45 -17.82
CA GLY A 1018 -23.77 -11.43 -18.60
C GLY A 1018 -23.49 -11.01 -20.05
N LYS A 1019 -23.79 -9.76 -20.43
CA LYS A 1019 -23.68 -9.29 -21.83
C LYS A 1019 -22.81 -8.05 -21.95
N ALA A 1020 -21.99 -8.05 -22.99
CA ALA A 1020 -21.19 -6.89 -23.35
C ALA A 1020 -22.05 -5.72 -23.83
N ASP A 1021 -21.85 -4.58 -23.16
CA ASP A 1021 -22.48 -3.30 -23.44
C ASP A 1021 -21.61 -2.46 -24.39
N TYR A 1022 -22.23 -1.60 -25.21
CA TYR A 1022 -21.48 -0.74 -26.12
C TYR A 1022 -20.97 0.49 -25.35
N LEU A 1023 -19.65 0.69 -25.35
CA LEU A 1023 -18.99 1.80 -24.67
C LEU A 1023 -18.25 2.70 -25.68
N MET A 1024 -18.28 4.02 -25.44
CA MET A 1024 -17.43 5.01 -26.11
C MET A 1024 -16.58 5.75 -25.07
N VAL A 1025 -15.25 5.63 -25.17
CA VAL A 1025 -14.28 6.20 -24.22
C VAL A 1025 -13.56 7.38 -24.86
N THR A 1026 -13.68 8.57 -24.27
CA THR A 1026 -13.00 9.78 -24.77
C THR A 1026 -11.49 9.75 -24.55
N ASP A 1027 -10.74 10.62 -25.24
CA ASP A 1027 -9.27 10.74 -25.06
C ASP A 1027 -8.84 11.08 -23.63
N LYS A 1028 -9.77 11.53 -22.76
CA LYS A 1028 -9.58 11.84 -21.34
C LYS A 1028 -10.17 10.78 -20.39
N GLY A 1029 -10.59 9.64 -20.91
CA GLY A 1029 -11.15 8.53 -20.13
C GLY A 1029 -12.63 8.64 -19.74
N ALA A 1030 -13.33 9.73 -20.06
CA ALA A 1030 -14.79 9.79 -19.86
C ALA A 1030 -15.48 8.72 -20.71
N ILE A 1031 -16.36 7.90 -20.11
CA ILE A 1031 -17.06 6.78 -20.76
C ILE A 1031 -18.51 7.17 -21.01
N TYR A 1032 -19.02 6.85 -22.20
CA TYR A 1032 -20.46 6.87 -22.52
C TYR A 1032 -20.93 5.43 -22.80
N GLY A 1033 -22.06 5.03 -22.22
CA GLY A 1033 -22.51 3.63 -22.22
C GLY A 1033 -23.89 3.41 -22.86
N TRP A 1034 -24.08 2.25 -23.48
CA TRP A 1034 -25.35 1.79 -24.03
C TRP A 1034 -25.56 0.32 -23.70
N LEU A 1035 -26.56 0.01 -22.87
CA LEU A 1035 -26.81 -1.36 -22.39
C LEU A 1035 -27.45 -2.26 -23.44
N ASN A 1036 -27.05 -3.52 -23.48
CA ASN A 1036 -27.58 -4.58 -24.33
C ASN A 1036 -28.87 -5.19 -23.76
N THR A 1037 -29.95 -4.40 -23.75
CA THR A 1037 -31.25 -4.85 -23.22
C THR A 1037 -32.01 -5.82 -24.15
N GLY A 1038 -31.30 -6.51 -25.05
CA GLY A 1038 -31.85 -7.50 -25.96
C GLY A 1038 -32.19 -8.83 -25.29
N THR A 1039 -33.32 -9.43 -25.70
CA THR A 1039 -33.71 -10.81 -25.35
C THR A 1039 -33.77 -11.74 -26.57
N ASP A 1040 -33.45 -11.21 -27.75
CA ASP A 1040 -33.24 -11.96 -29.00
C ASP A 1040 -31.91 -11.46 -29.59
N PRO A 1041 -30.91 -12.33 -29.79
CA PRO A 1041 -29.60 -11.94 -30.36
C PRO A 1041 -29.71 -11.29 -31.74
N LYS A 1042 -30.81 -11.52 -32.47
CA LYS A 1042 -31.10 -10.92 -33.79
C LYS A 1042 -31.72 -9.51 -33.69
N ASN A 1043 -32.05 -9.05 -32.49
CA ASN A 1043 -32.69 -7.77 -32.22
C ASN A 1043 -32.17 -7.17 -30.90
N ILE A 1044 -30.86 -6.96 -30.82
CA ILE A 1044 -30.17 -6.23 -29.76
C ILE A 1044 -30.73 -4.81 -29.61
N VAL A 1045 -30.98 -4.38 -28.37
CA VAL A 1045 -31.58 -3.08 -28.05
C VAL A 1045 -30.64 -2.27 -27.17
N TRP A 1046 -29.86 -1.39 -27.81
CA TRP A 1046 -28.92 -0.47 -27.17
C TRP A 1046 -29.62 0.65 -26.39
N LYS A 1047 -29.79 0.47 -25.08
CA LYS A 1047 -30.37 1.48 -24.18
C LYS A 1047 -29.29 2.48 -23.74
N ASN A 1048 -29.34 3.70 -24.26
CA ASN A 1048 -28.41 4.79 -23.91
C ASN A 1048 -28.43 5.12 -22.40
N GLN A 1049 -27.25 5.11 -21.78
CA GLN A 1049 -27.00 5.48 -20.38
C GLN A 1049 -26.45 6.89 -20.20
N GLY A 1050 -26.16 7.60 -21.30
CA GLY A 1050 -25.45 8.87 -21.29
C GLY A 1050 -23.94 8.67 -21.08
N MET A 1051 -23.30 9.69 -20.51
CA MET A 1051 -21.99 9.49 -19.88
C MET A 1051 -22.21 8.60 -18.64
N VAL A 1052 -21.28 7.69 -18.36
CA VAL A 1052 -21.32 6.81 -17.18
C VAL A 1052 -20.15 7.07 -16.24
N ALA A 1053 -18.98 7.45 -16.76
CA ALA A 1053 -17.85 7.96 -15.97
C ALA A 1053 -17.30 9.27 -16.55
N SER A 1054 -16.87 10.20 -15.69
CA SER A 1054 -16.21 11.46 -16.04
C SER A 1054 -14.79 11.30 -16.61
N GLY A 1055 -14.15 10.15 -16.34
CA GLY A 1055 -12.73 9.94 -16.60
C GLY A 1055 -11.84 10.56 -15.53
N VAL A 1056 -10.59 10.10 -15.46
CA VAL A 1056 -9.64 10.50 -14.41
C VAL A 1056 -8.62 11.49 -14.95
N SER A 1057 -8.23 12.48 -14.14
CA SER A 1057 -7.22 13.48 -14.53
C SER A 1057 -5.88 12.79 -14.81
N GLY A 1058 -5.26 13.09 -15.97
CA GLY A 1058 -4.05 12.41 -16.44
C GLY A 1058 -4.31 11.14 -17.28
N ALA A 1059 -5.54 10.60 -17.29
CA ALA A 1059 -5.87 9.44 -18.10
C ALA A 1059 -5.77 9.72 -19.60
N THR A 1060 -5.32 8.70 -20.33
CA THR A 1060 -5.29 8.67 -21.79
C THR A 1060 -5.85 7.34 -22.29
N ARG A 1061 -6.29 7.29 -23.54
CA ARG A 1061 -6.72 6.06 -24.23
C ARG A 1061 -5.64 4.95 -24.30
N GLN A 1062 -4.39 5.21 -23.90
CA GLN A 1062 -3.29 4.24 -23.92
C GLN A 1062 -3.10 3.53 -22.56
N ASN A 1063 -3.44 4.18 -21.45
CA ASN A 1063 -3.24 3.67 -20.09
C ASN A 1063 -4.53 3.33 -19.32
N ILE A 1064 -5.69 3.46 -19.96
CA ILE A 1064 -6.96 2.91 -19.46
C ILE A 1064 -7.03 1.39 -19.75
N ARG A 1065 -7.52 0.61 -18.80
CA ARG A 1065 -7.92 -0.81 -18.96
C ARG A 1065 -9.32 -1.04 -18.40
N PHE A 1066 -9.90 -2.17 -18.81
CA PHE A 1066 -11.16 -2.72 -18.31
C PHE A 1066 -10.93 -4.18 -17.91
N GLY A 1067 -11.68 -4.66 -16.92
CA GLY A 1067 -11.69 -6.03 -16.43
C GLY A 1067 -12.41 -6.14 -15.09
N ASN A 1068 -13.00 -7.28 -14.75
CA ASN A 1068 -13.76 -7.53 -13.50
C ASN A 1068 -12.80 -8.04 -12.41
N LEU A 1069 -12.55 -7.28 -11.34
CA LEU A 1069 -11.47 -7.60 -10.39
C LEU A 1069 -11.93 -7.94 -8.97
N ASP A 1070 -13.18 -7.66 -8.60
CA ASP A 1070 -13.76 -8.03 -7.29
C ASP A 1070 -14.73 -9.22 -7.35
N ALA A 1071 -14.98 -9.75 -8.56
CA ALA A 1071 -15.97 -10.78 -8.89
C ALA A 1071 -17.45 -10.38 -8.76
N ASP A 1072 -17.78 -9.08 -8.76
CA ASP A 1072 -19.18 -8.63 -8.71
C ASP A 1072 -19.93 -8.77 -10.05
N GLY A 1073 -19.20 -9.11 -11.11
CA GLY A 1073 -19.70 -9.41 -12.46
C GLY A 1073 -19.77 -8.22 -13.42
N LYS A 1074 -19.42 -7.00 -12.98
CA LYS A 1074 -19.23 -5.82 -13.85
C LYS A 1074 -17.76 -5.66 -14.19
N PHE A 1075 -17.46 -4.94 -15.28
CA PHE A 1075 -16.08 -4.50 -15.51
C PHE A 1075 -15.71 -3.30 -14.61
N ASP A 1076 -14.47 -3.28 -14.11
CA ASP A 1076 -13.82 -2.12 -13.49
C ASP A 1076 -13.15 -1.22 -14.53
N TYR A 1077 -13.01 0.07 -14.22
CA TYR A 1077 -12.23 1.04 -15.00
C TYR A 1077 -10.90 1.31 -14.29
N TRP A 1078 -9.79 0.97 -14.95
CA TRP A 1078 -8.46 1.12 -14.37
C TRP A 1078 -7.62 2.15 -15.11
N LEU A 1079 -7.08 3.13 -14.36
CA LEU A 1079 -6.02 4.01 -14.83
C LEU A 1079 -4.66 3.45 -14.38
N ILE A 1080 -3.86 3.01 -15.35
CA ILE A 1080 -2.44 2.70 -15.11
C ILE A 1080 -1.68 4.03 -15.11
N ASP A 1081 -1.17 4.51 -13.97
CA ASP A 1081 -0.40 5.75 -13.96
C ASP A 1081 1.04 5.55 -14.49
N ASP A 1082 1.35 6.22 -15.60
CA ASP A 1082 2.71 6.36 -16.10
C ASP A 1082 3.38 7.49 -15.32
N ALA A 1083 4.11 7.18 -14.23
CA ALA A 1083 4.94 8.15 -13.51
C ALA A 1083 6.01 8.85 -14.39
N ASN A 1084 6.23 8.34 -15.61
CA ASN A 1084 7.08 8.92 -16.66
C ASN A 1084 6.30 9.62 -17.81
N SER A 1085 4.99 9.83 -17.67
CA SER A 1085 4.10 10.43 -18.68
C SER A 1085 4.59 11.79 -19.20
N THR A 1086 5.15 12.63 -18.33
CA THR A 1086 5.78 13.91 -18.70
C THR A 1086 7.00 13.69 -19.62
N GLN A 1087 7.87 12.73 -19.32
CA GLN A 1087 9.06 12.45 -20.14
C GLN A 1087 8.66 11.86 -21.50
N GLN A 1088 7.76 10.87 -21.53
CA GLN A 1088 7.24 10.30 -22.77
C GLN A 1088 6.53 11.37 -23.63
N THR A 1089 5.79 12.29 -23.02
CA THR A 1089 5.10 13.38 -23.74
C THR A 1089 6.10 14.35 -24.34
N VAL A 1090 7.13 14.75 -23.60
CA VAL A 1090 8.24 15.57 -24.12
C VAL A 1090 8.96 14.85 -25.27
N SER A 1091 9.25 13.55 -25.15
CA SER A 1091 9.87 12.77 -26.23
C SER A 1091 8.98 12.69 -27.49
N LYS A 1092 7.70 12.30 -27.35
CA LYS A 1092 6.71 12.25 -28.46
C LYS A 1092 6.61 13.60 -29.18
N ILE A 1093 6.66 14.72 -28.43
CA ILE A 1093 6.65 16.09 -28.99
C ILE A 1093 7.97 16.43 -29.71
N LEU A 1094 9.14 16.11 -29.13
CA LEU A 1094 10.44 16.32 -29.76
C LEU A 1094 10.60 15.49 -31.04
N GLN A 1095 10.05 14.28 -31.08
CA GLN A 1095 9.98 13.44 -32.28
C GLN A 1095 9.12 14.08 -33.39
N GLN A 1096 7.99 14.71 -33.07
CA GLN A 1096 7.20 15.46 -34.05
C GLN A 1096 7.95 16.70 -34.58
N LEU A 1097 8.69 17.42 -33.72
CA LEU A 1097 9.58 18.50 -34.14
C LEU A 1097 10.72 18.01 -35.06
N ARG A 1098 11.34 16.88 -34.74
CA ARG A 1098 12.33 16.18 -35.60
C ARG A 1098 11.74 15.80 -36.96
N SER A 1099 10.49 15.34 -37.00
CA SER A 1099 9.77 15.04 -38.24
C SER A 1099 9.53 16.30 -39.10
N LEU A 1100 9.03 17.38 -38.49
CA LEU A 1100 8.82 18.67 -39.17
C LEU A 1100 10.12 19.25 -39.75
N LEU A 1101 11.20 19.22 -38.96
CA LEU A 1101 12.53 19.71 -39.34
C LEU A 1101 13.28 18.78 -40.33
N SER A 1102 12.78 17.56 -40.56
CA SER A 1102 13.32 16.64 -41.57
C SER A 1102 12.56 16.73 -42.90
N ASN A 1103 11.32 17.23 -42.90
CA ASN A 1103 10.47 17.32 -44.08
C ASN A 1103 10.81 18.55 -44.94
N ALA A 1104 11.77 18.38 -45.85
CA ALA A 1104 12.23 19.44 -46.77
C ALA A 1104 11.09 20.15 -47.55
N THR A 1105 10.04 19.41 -47.94
CA THR A 1105 8.89 19.96 -48.67
C THR A 1105 8.02 20.85 -47.79
N ALA A 1106 7.82 20.48 -46.51
CA ALA A 1106 7.12 21.32 -45.54
C ALA A 1106 7.95 22.58 -45.19
N LEU A 1107 9.26 22.43 -45.01
CA LEU A 1107 10.18 23.55 -44.76
C LEU A 1107 10.24 24.53 -45.95
N GLU A 1108 10.17 24.06 -47.19
CA GLU A 1108 10.11 24.92 -48.37
C GLU A 1108 8.76 25.65 -48.48
N ASN A 1109 7.65 24.91 -48.37
CA ASN A 1109 6.31 25.46 -48.63
C ASN A 1109 5.77 26.34 -47.50
N ARG A 1110 6.16 26.09 -46.24
CA ARG A 1110 5.61 26.79 -45.05
C ARG A 1110 6.57 27.80 -44.44
N TYR A 1111 7.89 27.57 -44.57
CA TYR A 1111 8.93 28.36 -43.88
C TYR A 1111 10.03 28.89 -44.82
N GLY A 1112 9.89 28.74 -46.13
CA GLY A 1112 10.75 29.38 -47.13
C GLY A 1112 12.19 28.86 -47.20
N LEU A 1113 12.47 27.63 -46.77
CA LEU A 1113 13.83 27.04 -46.77
C LEU A 1113 14.08 26.13 -47.98
N ARG A 1114 15.27 26.18 -48.58
CA ARG A 1114 15.66 25.31 -49.72
C ARG A 1114 16.99 24.57 -49.49
N PRO A 1115 17.14 23.32 -49.98
CA PRO A 1115 18.42 22.62 -50.00
C PRO A 1115 19.42 23.32 -50.94
N PHE A 1116 20.68 23.45 -50.53
CA PHE A 1116 21.73 24.01 -51.39
C PHE A 1116 22.27 22.94 -52.34
N THR A 1117 22.10 23.12 -53.65
CA THR A 1117 22.60 22.18 -54.67
C THR A 1117 23.99 22.57 -55.21
N GLN A 1118 24.71 21.61 -55.81
CA GLN A 1118 26.00 21.91 -56.47
C GLN A 1118 25.85 22.84 -57.70
N GLU A 1119 24.64 22.99 -58.26
CA GLU A 1119 24.39 23.97 -59.33
C GLU A 1119 24.30 25.39 -58.78
N MET A 1120 23.61 25.59 -57.64
CA MET A 1120 23.56 26.90 -56.96
C MET A 1120 24.96 27.39 -56.57
N ALA A 1121 25.88 26.46 -56.24
CA ALA A 1121 27.29 26.78 -55.99
C ALA A 1121 28.08 27.24 -57.23
N ARG A 1122 27.59 26.97 -58.46
CA ARG A 1122 28.22 27.34 -59.74
C ARG A 1122 27.67 28.62 -60.36
N MET A 1123 26.46 29.04 -60.02
CA MET A 1123 25.81 30.21 -60.64
C MET A 1123 26.36 31.56 -60.14
N GLY A 1124 27.06 31.58 -59.01
CA GLY A 1124 27.84 32.75 -58.57
C GLY A 1124 27.03 33.95 -58.07
N ASP A 1125 25.72 33.78 -57.84
CA ASP A 1125 24.85 34.84 -57.34
C ASP A 1125 25.32 35.40 -56.00
N LYS A 1126 25.40 36.74 -55.92
CA LYS A 1126 25.77 37.46 -54.70
C LYS A 1126 24.62 37.42 -53.71
N PHE A 1127 24.64 36.44 -52.80
CA PHE A 1127 23.85 36.50 -51.58
C PHE A 1127 24.26 37.73 -50.76
N THR A 1128 23.48 38.80 -50.86
CA THR A 1128 23.69 40.06 -50.15
C THR A 1128 23.39 39.89 -48.67
N SER A 1129 24.38 40.14 -47.82
CA SER A 1129 24.17 40.28 -46.37
C SER A 1129 23.39 41.58 -46.08
N SER A 1130 22.08 41.47 -45.90
CA SER A 1130 21.21 42.61 -45.58
C SER A 1130 20.52 42.44 -44.20
N ASP A 1131 20.92 43.31 -43.29
CA ASP A 1131 20.31 43.72 -42.04
C ASP A 1131 19.87 42.63 -41.05
N THR A 1132 20.58 42.66 -39.92
CA THR A 1132 20.60 41.71 -38.81
C THR A 1132 19.23 41.50 -38.17
N ILE A 1133 19.04 40.28 -37.64
CA ILE A 1133 18.04 39.99 -36.61
C ILE A 1133 18.24 40.99 -35.46
N SER A 1134 17.15 41.58 -34.95
CA SER A 1134 17.25 42.61 -33.91
C SER A 1134 17.94 42.07 -32.67
N GLY A 1135 18.98 42.76 -32.20
CA GLY A 1135 19.94 42.22 -31.22
C GLY A 1135 19.31 41.70 -29.92
N ARG A 1136 18.15 42.24 -29.50
CA ARG A 1136 17.38 41.73 -28.35
C ARG A 1136 16.91 40.28 -28.52
N ARG A 1137 16.53 39.86 -29.74
CA ARG A 1137 16.10 38.47 -30.01
C ARG A 1137 17.28 37.51 -30.02
N LEU A 1138 18.43 37.95 -30.56
CA LEU A 1138 19.67 37.15 -30.52
C LEU A 1138 20.17 36.97 -29.08
N LEU A 1139 20.14 38.03 -28.27
CA LEU A 1139 20.52 37.99 -26.85
C LEU A 1139 19.63 37.06 -26.00
N HIS A 1140 18.36 36.86 -26.36
CA HIS A 1140 17.48 35.89 -25.69
C HIS A 1140 17.83 34.44 -26.04
N PHE A 1141 18.26 34.17 -27.28
CA PHE A 1141 18.66 32.83 -27.72
C PHE A 1141 20.07 32.45 -27.24
N ASN A 1142 21.01 33.40 -27.23
CA ASN A 1142 22.39 33.14 -26.85
C ASN A 1142 22.56 32.73 -25.38
N LYS A 1143 21.81 33.32 -24.44
CA LYS A 1143 22.08 33.13 -23.01
C LYS A 1143 21.88 31.66 -22.56
N PRO A 1144 20.76 30.97 -22.87
CA PRO A 1144 20.62 29.53 -22.57
C PRO A 1144 21.61 28.66 -23.37
N TYR A 1145 22.00 29.09 -24.57
CA TYR A 1145 22.94 28.36 -25.42
C TYR A 1145 24.39 28.41 -24.88
N GLU A 1146 24.80 29.54 -24.29
CA GLU A 1146 26.12 29.70 -23.68
C GLU A 1146 26.24 28.87 -22.39
N ASP A 1147 25.20 28.82 -21.55
CA ASP A 1147 25.14 27.93 -20.37
C ASP A 1147 25.21 26.44 -20.77
N LEU A 1148 24.53 26.04 -21.86
CA LEU A 1148 24.62 24.66 -22.38
C LEU A 1148 26.01 24.35 -22.97
N SER A 1149 26.58 25.28 -23.74
CA SER A 1149 27.89 25.12 -24.38
C SER A 1149 29.03 25.03 -23.36
N ALA A 1150 28.94 25.75 -22.23
CA ALA A 1150 29.90 25.68 -21.14
C ALA A 1150 30.01 24.28 -20.52
N ARG A 1151 28.88 23.55 -20.43
CA ARG A 1151 28.84 22.16 -19.90
C ARG A 1151 29.51 21.17 -20.86
N ILE A 1152 29.34 21.37 -22.17
CA ILE A 1152 29.83 20.48 -23.24
C ILE A 1152 31.36 20.58 -23.46
N GLN A 1153 31.99 21.72 -23.13
CA GLN A 1153 33.43 21.93 -23.40
C GLN A 1153 34.37 20.96 -22.66
N ASN A 1154 33.90 20.24 -21.64
CA ASN A 1154 34.70 19.21 -20.94
C ASN A 1154 34.98 17.94 -21.77
N LEU A 1155 34.30 17.73 -22.91
CA LEU A 1155 34.23 16.41 -23.58
C LEU A 1155 35.23 16.14 -24.74
N LYS A 1156 36.08 17.11 -25.14
CA LYS A 1156 37.27 16.92 -26.03
C LYS A 1156 37.13 15.98 -27.27
N ILE A 1157 36.38 16.36 -28.32
CA ILE A 1157 36.25 15.58 -29.58
C ILE A 1157 36.76 16.37 -30.82
N SER A 1158 37.30 15.66 -31.84
CA SER A 1158 37.88 16.22 -33.08
C SER A 1158 36.92 16.26 -34.30
N PRO A 1159 37.17 17.06 -35.37
CA PRO A 1159 36.10 17.49 -36.31
C PRO A 1159 36.22 17.02 -37.79
N LEU A 1160 35.09 16.78 -38.46
CA LEU A 1160 34.99 16.64 -39.95
C LEU A 1160 33.67 17.19 -40.55
N ASN A 1161 33.79 17.91 -41.68
CA ASN A 1161 32.88 18.28 -42.80
C ASN A 1161 31.34 18.46 -42.65
N CYS A 1162 30.75 19.41 -43.42
CA CYS A 1162 29.32 19.82 -43.33
C CYS A 1162 28.66 20.12 -44.71
N THR A 1163 27.32 20.22 -44.77
CA THR A 1163 26.51 20.59 -45.96
C THR A 1163 25.48 21.67 -45.60
N ARG A 1164 25.12 22.56 -46.53
CA ARG A 1164 24.40 23.83 -46.26
C ARG A 1164 22.98 23.90 -46.86
N TRP A 1165 22.21 24.91 -46.44
CA TRP A 1165 20.85 25.23 -46.88
C TRP A 1165 20.71 26.75 -47.11
N VAL A 1166 19.61 27.20 -47.74
CA VAL A 1166 19.36 28.61 -48.11
C VAL A 1166 17.97 29.08 -47.69
N VAL A 1167 17.86 30.29 -47.13
CA VAL A 1167 16.58 30.98 -46.89
C VAL A 1167 16.16 31.70 -48.18
N LYS A 1168 14.93 31.43 -48.65
CA LYS A 1168 14.30 32.04 -49.84
C LYS A 1168 13.32 33.16 -49.48
N ASP A 1169 12.67 33.07 -48.32
CA ASP A 1169 11.66 34.02 -47.85
C ASP A 1169 11.94 34.39 -46.38
N LYS A 1170 12.16 35.69 -46.11
CA LYS A 1170 12.62 36.17 -44.79
C LYS A 1170 11.51 36.13 -43.74
N ASP A 1171 10.27 36.38 -44.14
CA ASP A 1171 9.15 36.52 -43.20
C ASP A 1171 8.48 35.17 -42.89
N SER A 1172 8.43 34.27 -43.86
CA SER A 1172 8.08 32.85 -43.63
C SER A 1172 9.10 32.18 -42.71
N PHE A 1173 10.40 32.49 -42.85
CA PHE A 1173 11.44 31.99 -41.96
C PHE A 1173 11.37 32.63 -40.56
N ASN A 1174 11.00 33.91 -40.44
CA ASN A 1174 10.71 34.54 -39.14
C ASN A 1174 9.53 33.84 -38.42
N GLY A 1175 8.58 33.25 -39.17
CA GLY A 1175 7.54 32.37 -38.64
C GLY A 1175 8.11 31.17 -37.90
N LEU A 1176 9.00 30.40 -38.54
CA LEU A 1176 9.67 29.24 -37.94
C LEU A 1176 10.41 29.58 -36.64
N ILE A 1177 11.12 30.72 -36.61
CA ILE A 1177 11.82 31.19 -35.40
C ILE A 1177 10.83 31.59 -34.29
N THR A 1178 9.67 32.13 -34.65
CA THR A 1178 8.62 32.51 -33.69
C THR A 1178 7.93 31.27 -33.12
N ASP A 1179 7.57 30.30 -33.96
CA ASP A 1179 6.95 29.02 -33.56
C ASP A 1179 7.87 28.25 -32.59
N ILE A 1180 9.16 28.11 -32.93
CA ILE A 1180 10.15 27.44 -32.07
C ILE A 1180 10.39 28.21 -30.77
N SER A 1181 10.42 29.55 -30.79
CA SER A 1181 10.60 30.34 -29.56
C SER A 1181 9.39 30.23 -28.63
N TYR A 1182 8.17 30.27 -29.17
CA TYR A 1182 6.94 30.06 -28.41
C TYR A 1182 6.84 28.64 -27.85
N PHE A 1183 7.27 27.64 -28.62
CA PHE A 1183 7.35 26.25 -28.18
C PHE A 1183 8.28 26.09 -26.96
N VAL A 1184 9.50 26.63 -27.02
CA VAL A 1184 10.46 26.54 -25.90
C VAL A 1184 9.95 27.27 -24.65
N ASP A 1185 9.35 28.46 -24.81
CA ASP A 1185 8.70 29.21 -23.72
C ASP A 1185 7.53 28.44 -23.07
N ARG A 1186 6.76 27.67 -23.86
CA ARG A 1186 5.72 26.78 -23.35
C ARG A 1186 6.27 25.56 -22.63
N LEU A 1187 7.33 24.93 -23.16
CA LEU A 1187 8.00 23.78 -22.53
C LEU A 1187 8.55 24.17 -21.15
N HIS A 1188 9.19 25.34 -21.05
CA HIS A 1188 9.71 25.91 -19.80
C HIS A 1188 8.64 26.23 -18.74
N LYS A 1189 7.36 26.28 -19.12
CA LYS A 1189 6.22 26.56 -18.22
C LYS A 1189 5.44 25.31 -17.80
N LEU A 1190 5.79 24.15 -18.35
CA LEU A 1190 5.25 22.85 -17.97
C LEU A 1190 6.10 22.13 -16.93
N VAL A 1191 7.26 22.69 -16.55
CA VAL A 1191 8.15 22.17 -15.50
C VAL A 1191 8.44 23.30 -14.51
N PRO A 1192 7.71 23.39 -13.39
CA PRO A 1192 7.99 24.34 -12.31
C PRO A 1192 9.31 24.02 -11.61
N ASP A 1193 10.03 25.06 -11.18
CA ASP A 1193 11.35 24.96 -10.54
C ASP A 1193 11.20 24.79 -9.02
N THR A 1194 11.13 23.53 -8.55
CA THR A 1194 11.04 23.17 -7.12
C THR A 1194 11.98 22.02 -6.77
N SER A 1195 12.60 22.13 -5.58
CA SER A 1195 13.51 21.16 -4.92
C SER A 1195 14.76 20.70 -5.68
N SER A 1196 15.89 21.23 -5.23
CA SER A 1196 17.26 20.88 -5.60
C SER A 1196 17.61 19.38 -5.45
N ASN A 1197 17.70 18.64 -6.55
CA ASN A 1197 18.79 17.67 -6.81
C ASN A 1197 18.88 17.09 -8.25
N PHE A 1198 18.30 17.74 -9.27
CA PHE A 1198 18.39 17.26 -10.66
C PHE A 1198 19.79 17.43 -11.28
N THR A 1199 20.57 16.33 -11.36
CA THR A 1199 21.78 16.26 -12.19
C THR A 1199 21.41 16.00 -13.65
N CYS A 1200 21.81 16.91 -14.53
CA CYS A 1200 21.49 16.83 -15.96
C CYS A 1200 22.39 15.83 -16.69
N THR A 1201 22.01 14.55 -16.61
CA THR A 1201 22.65 13.41 -17.30
C THR A 1201 21.66 12.54 -18.08
N MET A 1202 20.36 12.79 -17.94
CA MET A 1202 19.26 11.98 -18.50
C MET A 1202 18.72 12.55 -19.84
N MET A 1203 19.60 12.90 -20.80
CA MET A 1203 19.16 13.52 -22.08
C MET A 1203 19.95 13.08 -23.34
N GLU A 1204 20.82 12.07 -23.26
CA GLU A 1204 21.56 11.56 -24.45
C GLU A 1204 20.96 10.29 -25.08
N GLU A 1205 20.23 9.46 -24.32
CA GLU A 1205 19.84 8.10 -24.74
C GLU A 1205 18.69 8.08 -25.77
N ASP A 1206 17.80 9.08 -25.73
CA ASP A 1206 16.50 9.07 -26.45
C ASP A 1206 16.59 9.40 -27.97
N PHE A 1207 17.78 9.34 -28.59
CA PHE A 1207 18.02 9.93 -29.93
C PHE A 1207 18.68 9.04 -30.99
N SER A 1208 19.25 7.87 -30.65
CA SER A 1208 20.39 7.31 -31.40
C SER A 1208 20.19 6.05 -32.28
N GLU A 1209 18.97 5.63 -32.67
CA GLU A 1209 18.83 4.47 -33.62
C GLU A 1209 17.99 4.63 -34.90
N ASP A 1210 17.74 5.85 -35.41
CA ASP A 1210 17.40 5.98 -36.85
C ASP A 1210 17.88 7.30 -37.48
N LEU A 1211 19.18 7.35 -37.83
CA LEU A 1211 19.82 8.52 -38.45
C LEU A 1211 20.94 8.20 -39.45
N ARG A 1212 20.87 7.09 -40.21
CA ARG A 1212 21.76 6.86 -41.36
C ARG A 1212 21.40 7.69 -42.61
N THR A 1213 21.20 9.02 -42.45
CA THR A 1213 21.07 9.95 -43.59
C THR A 1213 21.90 11.24 -43.42
N ASN A 1214 22.67 11.58 -44.45
CA ASN A 1214 23.69 12.64 -44.45
C ASN A 1214 23.11 14.08 -44.55
N LYS A 1215 22.11 14.45 -43.74
CA LYS A 1215 21.38 15.73 -43.89
C LYS A 1215 21.24 16.62 -42.65
N LEU A 1216 21.44 16.11 -41.43
CA LEU A 1216 21.05 16.85 -40.20
C LEU A 1216 22.03 17.95 -39.73
N LYS A 1217 23.13 18.21 -40.44
CA LYS A 1217 24.22 19.08 -39.94
C LYS A 1217 24.00 20.60 -40.10
N LEU A 1218 22.74 21.05 -40.13
CA LEU A 1218 22.43 22.48 -40.23
C LEU A 1218 22.37 23.18 -38.86
N VAL A 1219 21.82 22.52 -37.83
CA VAL A 1219 21.58 23.14 -36.52
C VAL A 1219 22.90 23.41 -35.78
N CYS A 1220 23.85 22.47 -35.79
CA CYS A 1220 25.15 22.63 -35.12
C CYS A 1220 26.12 23.62 -35.82
N ASP A 1221 25.86 23.98 -37.07
CA ASP A 1221 26.65 24.97 -37.81
C ASP A 1221 26.08 26.41 -37.65
N ALA A 1222 24.82 26.56 -37.24
CA ALA A 1222 24.17 27.86 -37.05
C ALA A 1222 24.74 28.69 -35.88
N SER A 1223 25.43 28.03 -34.93
CA SER A 1223 26.01 28.64 -33.73
C SER A 1223 27.54 28.76 -33.76
N ARG A 1224 28.21 28.36 -34.85
CA ARG A 1224 29.68 28.41 -34.97
C ARG A 1224 30.13 29.76 -35.53
N SER A 1225 30.64 30.60 -34.64
CA SER A 1225 30.97 32.01 -34.88
C SER A 1225 32.01 32.23 -35.99
N ARG A 1226 31.92 33.42 -36.62
CA ARG A 1226 32.98 33.99 -37.46
C ARG A 1226 33.78 35.00 -36.65
N ALA A 1227 35.10 34.82 -36.62
CA ALA A 1227 36.10 35.68 -35.96
C ALA A 1227 35.93 35.73 -34.41
N ASP A 1228 36.98 35.59 -33.59
CA ASP A 1228 38.44 35.58 -33.84
C ASP A 1228 39.05 34.18 -33.51
N ILE A 1229 40.34 33.84 -33.59
CA ILE A 1229 41.61 34.60 -33.67
C ILE A 1229 42.55 33.99 -34.74
N TYR A 1230 43.46 34.82 -35.29
CA TYR A 1230 44.53 34.39 -36.19
C TYR A 1230 45.64 33.57 -35.49
N SER A 1231 46.05 32.48 -36.16
CA SER A 1231 47.36 31.79 -36.05
C SER A 1231 47.61 30.74 -34.95
N GLN A 1232 48.42 29.75 -35.35
CA GLN A 1232 49.19 28.76 -34.56
C GLN A 1232 48.41 27.61 -33.87
N GLY A 1233 48.64 26.33 -34.20
CA GLY A 1233 49.43 25.82 -35.34
C GLY A 1233 49.74 24.32 -35.36
N CYS A 1234 49.75 23.74 -36.57
CA CYS A 1234 50.37 22.47 -36.98
C CYS A 1234 50.68 22.59 -38.49
N HIS A 1235 51.83 22.20 -39.05
CA HIS A 1235 53.01 21.49 -38.53
C HIS A 1235 54.34 22.06 -39.09
N ALA A 1236 55.46 21.68 -38.44
CA ALA A 1236 56.80 21.43 -39.00
C ALA A 1236 57.66 22.56 -39.63
N LYS A 1237 58.79 22.84 -38.94
CA LYS A 1237 60.15 23.16 -39.46
C LYS A 1237 60.29 23.98 -40.76
N SER A 1238 60.81 25.21 -40.64
CA SER A 1238 62.21 25.53 -41.05
C SER A 1238 62.62 26.99 -40.76
N ALA A 1239 63.94 27.26 -40.81
CA ALA A 1239 64.60 28.55 -41.01
C ALA A 1239 64.57 29.68 -39.91
N ASN A 1240 65.47 29.55 -38.93
CA ASN A 1240 66.52 30.54 -38.56
C ASN A 1240 66.22 31.96 -37.95
N LYS A 1241 67.03 32.28 -36.92
CA LYS A 1241 67.52 33.61 -36.42
C LYS A 1241 66.67 34.48 -35.46
N VAL A 1242 66.87 34.22 -34.15
CA VAL A 1242 67.52 35.11 -33.13
C VAL A 1242 67.96 36.50 -33.66
N PRO A 1243 67.58 37.66 -33.04
CA PRO A 1243 68.09 38.15 -31.73
C PRO A 1243 67.03 38.80 -30.76
N ILE A 1244 67.05 38.67 -29.41
CA ILE A 1244 67.94 39.12 -28.28
C ILE A 1244 67.37 40.33 -27.48
N LYS A 1245 67.34 40.22 -26.13
CA LYS A 1245 67.21 41.26 -25.06
C LYS A 1245 65.80 41.85 -24.76
N ASP A 1246 65.29 41.82 -23.52
CA ASP A 1246 65.69 42.42 -22.19
C ASP A 1246 65.01 43.81 -22.00
N PRO A 1247 64.70 44.26 -20.76
CA PRO A 1247 65.10 43.72 -19.45
C PRO A 1247 64.01 42.95 -18.67
#